data_AF-A0A3M1QI42-F1
#
_entry.id   AF-A0A3M1QI42-F1
#
_cell.length_a   1.000
_cell.length_b   1.000
_cell.length_c   1.000
_cell.angle_alpha   90.00
_cell.angle_beta   90.00
_cell.angle_gamma   90.00
#
_symmetry.space_group_name_H-M   'P 1'
#
loop_
_entity.id
_entity.type
_entity.pdbx_description
1 polymer ?
#
loop_
_entity_poly.entity_id
_entity_poly.type
_entity_poly.pdbx_seq_one_letter_code
_entity_poly.pdbx_strand_id
1 'polypeptide(L)'
;MPDHITLRVNGREYRLQHIDPETPLLYVLRNDLNLYGPKFGCGLEQCNACKVLIDGADVPSCQLPVKNAQDVDIMTLEGLGTQDALHPLQEAFLEEQAAQCGYCTAGMIIAAQGLLNRIRYPTDDDINAALADNLCRCGTQHRVRRAIKLRIGRPDWNPIYEVREMTDIAAPESSGDLPASLQQFPEIDRWLRIHSDGQVVVFTGKVELGQGIKTALRQIAAEELDVSPSRIRVMTADTGATPDEGLTAGSMSLEVSGNALRIVTAEARHILLDMAFEHLEAETPAPELHVDDGTITDPATGRQVTYWALMGGKSFGRQVTGNLQPKSPTDYRLIGQPEKRIDLLAKVAGVPTYIHDKSMPGMLHGRVVRPPHQHARLVSLDDSAVWQMPGVIAVVRDGSFLGVIAEREEQAIKAAAALREAATWRQIDTLPTSDNIYEAMLSQPAQSVLIVDATPVDDAIPPLTTPPDAAHTLTATYYRPFQMHASIGPSAALAQWENGHLTVQSHTQGAYLLQAALATVFDIAPENVRVVHHEGAGAYGHNGADDAALDAALLARAVPGKPVLLKWMREDEHKWEPYGTAMIHKMQASLNADGVVIAWNHDLWTYPHTTRPRGGEGSGLLAAWHLARPFAKPKAPLLKRPEFGGHRNAQPKYNFPQQRIVKHFIAESAVRTSSLRSLGAYANVFAIESFMDELAQAAGSDPVEFRLRHLTDARAIAVIQAAAEKAEWQTRARPAGEGYGRGIAFAQYKNKQCYTAIVVDLHVDVVSGEIRLQRAVIAADAGQIVNPDGLSNQLEGGFVQAASWTLLEAVTFDESGITSIDWDTYPILHFAGVPKIETVLLNRPHLPFIGAGEATQNPTPAAIANAVYDAVGVRLREIPFTPQRVKAAIEN
;
A
#
# COMPACT_ATOMS: atom_id res chain seq x y z
N MET A 1 -4.37 -33.88 -33.09
CA MET A 1 -3.54 -33.35 -31.98
C MET A 1 -3.35 -34.49 -30.99
N PRO A 2 -2.24 -34.60 -30.25
CA PRO A 2 -2.12 -35.64 -29.23
C PRO A 2 -3.29 -35.51 -28.24
N ASP A 3 -3.92 -36.63 -27.87
CA ASP A 3 -5.11 -36.65 -26.98
C ASP A 3 -4.77 -36.26 -25.52
N HIS A 4 -3.49 -36.03 -25.23
CA HIS A 4 -2.97 -35.66 -23.92
C HIS A 4 -1.65 -34.89 -24.06
N ILE A 5 -1.33 -34.10 -23.03
CA ILE A 5 -0.05 -33.43 -22.81
C ILE A 5 0.61 -34.05 -21.59
N THR A 6 1.90 -34.37 -21.68
CA THR A 6 2.68 -34.87 -20.55
C THR A 6 3.63 -33.79 -20.05
N LEU A 7 3.60 -33.47 -18.75
CA LEU A 7 4.49 -32.50 -18.13
C LEU A 7 5.21 -33.13 -16.94
N ARG A 8 6.48 -32.79 -16.74
CA ARG A 8 7.23 -33.11 -15.52
C ARG A 8 7.34 -31.88 -14.64
N VAL A 9 6.56 -31.83 -13.56
CA VAL A 9 6.46 -30.68 -12.66
C VAL A 9 6.80 -31.10 -11.24
N ASN A 10 7.74 -30.39 -10.60
CA ASN A 10 8.19 -30.63 -9.22
C ASN A 10 8.60 -32.09 -8.98
N GLY A 11 9.30 -32.69 -9.96
CA GLY A 11 9.78 -34.07 -9.91
C GLY A 11 8.70 -35.14 -10.17
N ARG A 12 7.47 -34.76 -10.51
CA ARG A 12 6.36 -35.69 -10.83
C ARG A 12 5.90 -35.52 -12.28
N GLU A 13 5.61 -36.64 -12.94
CA GLU A 13 4.98 -36.66 -14.26
C GLU A 13 3.45 -36.54 -14.14
N TYR A 14 2.86 -35.69 -14.97
CA TYR A 14 1.43 -35.45 -15.09
C TYR A 14 1.00 -35.68 -16.53
N ARG A 15 -0.03 -36.52 -16.72
CA ARG A 15 -0.66 -36.74 -18.02
C ARG A 15 -2.01 -36.04 -18.05
N LEU A 16 -2.06 -34.92 -18.75
CA LEU A 16 -3.21 -34.00 -18.78
C LEU A 16 -4.01 -34.21 -20.05
N GLN A 17 -5.32 -34.37 -19.91
CA GLN A 17 -6.25 -34.56 -21.03
C GLN A 17 -6.96 -33.26 -21.37
N HIS A 18 -7.38 -33.12 -22.63
CA HIS A 18 -8.20 -32.00 -23.10
C HIS A 18 -7.58 -30.59 -22.88
N ILE A 19 -6.25 -30.51 -22.83
CA ILE A 19 -5.53 -29.24 -22.78
C ILE A 19 -5.22 -28.80 -24.21
N ASP A 20 -5.62 -27.58 -24.57
CA ASP A 20 -5.20 -26.93 -25.81
C ASP A 20 -3.66 -26.72 -25.77
N PRO A 21 -2.89 -27.25 -26.73
CA PRO A 21 -1.43 -27.13 -26.79
C PRO A 21 -0.90 -25.67 -26.75
N GLU A 22 -1.71 -24.70 -27.17
CA GLU A 22 -1.37 -23.27 -27.11
C GLU A 22 -1.67 -22.61 -25.76
N THR A 23 -2.26 -23.35 -24.80
CA THR A 23 -2.56 -22.80 -23.47
C THR A 23 -1.26 -22.39 -22.78
N PRO A 24 -1.15 -21.16 -22.27
CA PRO A 24 0.02 -20.77 -21.50
C PRO A 24 0.20 -21.63 -20.25
N LEU A 25 1.44 -22.02 -19.97
CA LEU A 25 1.83 -22.91 -18.89
C LEU A 25 1.28 -22.46 -17.54
N LEU A 26 1.24 -21.14 -17.28
CA LEU A 26 0.66 -20.54 -16.07
C LEU A 26 -0.72 -21.12 -15.73
N TYR A 27 -1.62 -21.20 -16.72
CA TYR A 27 -3.00 -21.63 -16.48
C TYR A 27 -3.09 -23.13 -16.24
N VAL A 28 -2.24 -23.92 -16.89
CA VAL A 28 -2.17 -25.37 -16.66
C VAL A 28 -1.67 -25.67 -15.24
N LEU A 29 -0.63 -24.95 -14.79
CA LEU A 29 -0.11 -25.09 -13.43
C LEU A 29 -1.17 -24.75 -12.38
N ARG A 30 -1.96 -23.69 -12.60
CA ARG A 30 -2.94 -23.20 -11.64
C ARG A 30 -4.25 -23.98 -11.68
N ASN A 31 -4.84 -24.17 -12.85
CA ASN A 31 -6.17 -24.76 -13.01
C ASN A 31 -6.15 -26.28 -12.86
N ASP A 32 -5.14 -26.94 -13.42
CA ASP A 32 -5.12 -28.41 -13.50
C ASP A 32 -4.26 -29.04 -12.40
N LEU A 33 -3.17 -28.36 -12.01
CA LEU A 33 -2.23 -28.89 -11.01
C LEU A 33 -2.36 -28.25 -9.61
N ASN A 34 -3.18 -27.20 -9.46
CA ASN A 34 -3.34 -26.46 -8.20
C ASN A 34 -2.01 -25.94 -7.63
N LEU A 35 -1.10 -25.51 -8.51
CA LEU A 35 0.17 -24.88 -8.17
C LEU A 35 0.04 -23.37 -8.38
N TYR A 36 -0.02 -22.64 -7.27
CA TYR A 36 -0.33 -21.21 -7.22
C TYR A 36 0.91 -20.33 -7.01
N GLY A 37 2.10 -20.91 -6.86
CA GLY A 37 3.39 -20.23 -6.84
C GLY A 37 3.52 -19.20 -7.96
N PRO A 38 3.44 -19.60 -9.25
CA PRO A 38 3.42 -18.64 -10.36
C PRO A 38 2.11 -17.83 -10.33
N LYS A 39 2.25 -16.49 -10.25
CA LYS A 39 1.11 -15.57 -10.13
C LYS A 39 0.71 -14.96 -11.47
N PHE A 40 -0.59 -14.71 -11.64
CA PHE A 40 -1.10 -13.86 -12.73
C PHE A 40 -0.90 -12.37 -12.38
N GLY A 41 0.22 -11.78 -12.80
CA GLY A 41 0.54 -10.37 -12.53
C GLY A 41 0.23 -9.40 -13.69
N CYS A 42 0.75 -9.66 -14.89
CA CYS A 42 0.42 -8.87 -16.08
C CYS A 42 -0.17 -9.71 -17.21
N GLY A 43 0.24 -10.98 -17.32
CA GLY A 43 -0.07 -11.80 -18.49
C GLY A 43 0.72 -11.40 -19.74
N LEU A 44 1.77 -10.59 -19.61
CA LEU A 44 2.54 -10.00 -20.71
C LEU A 44 4.06 -10.25 -20.57
N GLU A 45 4.48 -11.09 -19.63
CA GLU A 45 5.90 -11.33 -19.27
C GLU A 45 6.68 -10.13 -18.71
N GLN A 46 6.08 -8.94 -18.65
CA GLN A 46 6.74 -7.71 -18.17
C GLN A 46 6.99 -7.66 -16.65
N CYS A 47 6.13 -8.27 -15.81
CA CYS A 47 6.27 -8.16 -14.35
C CYS A 47 6.99 -9.34 -13.67
N ASN A 48 7.11 -10.46 -14.38
CA ASN A 48 7.79 -11.68 -13.93
C ASN A 48 7.30 -12.31 -12.60
N ALA A 49 6.09 -11.99 -12.14
CA ALA A 49 5.47 -12.68 -11.00
C ALA A 49 5.07 -14.14 -11.29
N CYS A 50 5.06 -14.53 -12.57
CA CYS A 50 4.68 -15.87 -13.05
C CYS A 50 5.85 -16.83 -13.26
N LYS A 51 7.09 -16.42 -12.92
CA LYS A 51 8.28 -17.23 -13.23
C LYS A 51 8.22 -18.63 -12.61
N VAL A 52 8.71 -19.60 -13.37
CA VAL A 52 9.03 -20.98 -12.95
C VAL A 52 10.47 -21.30 -13.36
N LEU A 53 11.05 -22.40 -12.87
CA LEU A 53 12.29 -22.92 -13.43
C LEU A 53 11.97 -23.94 -14.52
N ILE A 54 12.64 -23.82 -15.67
CA ILE A 54 12.67 -24.79 -16.77
C ILE A 54 14.12 -25.27 -16.91
N ASP A 55 14.36 -26.55 -16.65
CA ASP A 55 15.71 -27.15 -16.62
C ASP A 55 16.72 -26.33 -15.78
N GLY A 56 16.23 -25.76 -14.67
CA GLY A 56 17.01 -24.94 -13.75
C GLY A 56 17.19 -23.46 -14.14
N ALA A 57 16.72 -23.02 -15.30
CA ALA A 57 16.69 -21.61 -15.70
C ALA A 57 15.33 -20.97 -15.40
N ASP A 58 15.30 -19.73 -14.92
CA ASP A 58 14.06 -19.01 -14.63
C ASP A 58 13.39 -18.47 -15.90
N VAL A 59 12.11 -18.80 -16.11
CA VAL A 59 11.35 -18.48 -17.32
C VAL A 59 9.93 -18.01 -16.94
N PRO A 60 9.41 -16.92 -17.53
CA PRO A 60 8.01 -16.53 -17.35
C PRO A 60 7.05 -17.59 -17.92
N SER A 61 6.03 -17.97 -17.16
CA SER A 61 5.07 -19.00 -17.59
C SER A 61 3.80 -18.45 -18.26
N CYS A 62 3.59 -17.14 -18.24
CA CYS A 62 2.30 -16.55 -18.62
C CYS A 62 2.04 -16.44 -20.12
N GLN A 63 3.06 -16.55 -20.97
CA GLN A 63 2.91 -16.69 -22.42
C GLN A 63 3.55 -17.97 -22.99
N LEU A 64 4.34 -18.71 -22.21
CA LEU A 64 4.95 -19.97 -22.63
C LEU A 64 3.88 -21.03 -22.97
N PRO A 65 3.71 -21.46 -24.23
CA PRO A 65 2.73 -22.49 -24.57
C PRO A 65 3.11 -23.83 -23.97
N VAL A 66 2.13 -24.53 -23.40
CA VAL A 66 2.36 -25.81 -22.70
C VAL A 66 2.98 -26.89 -23.59
N LYS A 67 2.70 -26.88 -24.91
CA LYS A 67 3.31 -27.82 -25.87
C LYS A 67 4.84 -27.74 -25.90
N ASN A 68 5.40 -26.56 -25.60
CA ASN A 68 6.84 -26.30 -25.57
C ASN A 68 7.48 -26.68 -24.23
N ALA A 69 6.70 -27.21 -23.27
CA ALA A 69 7.16 -27.54 -21.92
C ALA A 69 7.06 -29.04 -21.59
N GLN A 70 6.87 -29.92 -22.58
CA GLN A 70 6.64 -31.36 -22.36
C GLN A 70 7.91 -32.16 -22.04
N ASP A 71 9.05 -31.78 -22.61
CA ASP A 71 10.31 -32.54 -22.53
C ASP A 71 11.33 -31.94 -21.56
N VAL A 72 10.88 -31.07 -20.66
CA VAL A 72 11.72 -30.30 -19.72
C VAL A 72 11.31 -30.58 -18.26
N ASP A 73 12.22 -30.36 -17.31
CA ASP A 73 11.88 -30.30 -15.89
C ASP A 73 11.31 -28.92 -15.54
N ILE A 74 10.07 -28.89 -15.05
CA ILE A 74 9.43 -27.69 -14.54
C ILE A 74 9.50 -27.71 -13.01
N MET A 75 9.96 -26.62 -12.40
CA MET A 75 9.92 -26.45 -10.95
C MET A 75 9.26 -25.12 -10.58
N THR A 76 8.20 -25.20 -9.79
CA THR A 76 7.49 -24.05 -9.21
C THR A 76 8.04 -23.74 -7.81
N LEU A 77 7.51 -22.70 -7.17
CA LEU A 77 7.90 -22.32 -5.81
C LEU A 77 7.65 -23.46 -4.82
N GLU A 78 6.50 -24.13 -4.95
CA GLU A 78 6.11 -25.29 -4.13
C GLU A 78 7.03 -26.50 -4.35
N GLY A 79 7.72 -26.56 -5.49
CA GLY A 79 8.71 -27.59 -5.78
C GLY A 79 10.06 -27.36 -5.12
N LEU A 80 10.38 -26.12 -4.73
CA LEU A 80 11.60 -25.83 -3.96
C LEU A 80 11.47 -26.34 -2.52
N GLY A 81 10.31 -26.09 -1.91
CA GLY A 81 10.02 -26.46 -0.53
C GLY A 81 8.58 -26.08 -0.15
N THR A 82 8.10 -26.68 0.93
CA THR A 82 6.73 -26.53 1.44
C THR A 82 6.71 -25.76 2.74
N GLN A 83 5.53 -25.37 3.22
CA GLN A 83 5.39 -24.67 4.50
C GLN A 83 5.97 -25.45 5.70
N ASP A 84 5.99 -26.79 5.64
CA ASP A 84 6.52 -27.64 6.70
C ASP A 84 8.03 -27.93 6.54
N ALA A 85 8.57 -27.73 5.35
CA ALA A 85 9.96 -27.98 5.00
C ALA A 85 10.40 -26.99 3.92
N LEU A 86 10.75 -25.78 4.34
CA LEU A 86 11.17 -24.72 3.44
C LEU A 86 12.52 -25.05 2.79
N HIS A 87 12.69 -24.67 1.54
CA HIS A 87 14.01 -24.57 0.92
C HIS A 87 14.83 -23.49 1.64
N PRO A 88 16.16 -23.62 1.79
CA PRO A 88 16.95 -22.60 2.47
C PRO A 88 16.86 -21.19 1.86
N LEU A 89 16.48 -21.07 0.58
CA LEU A 89 16.22 -19.77 -0.05
C LEU A 89 14.87 -19.18 0.43
N GLN A 90 13.84 -20.01 0.57
CA GLN A 90 12.56 -19.58 1.14
C GLN A 90 12.74 -19.19 2.63
N GLU A 91 13.54 -19.95 3.38
CA GLU A 91 13.91 -19.61 4.75
C GLU A 91 14.62 -18.26 4.83
N ALA A 92 15.58 -18.00 3.93
CA ALA A 92 16.28 -16.71 3.91
C ALA A 92 15.36 -15.53 3.58
N PHE A 93 14.38 -15.70 2.69
CA PHE A 93 13.36 -14.69 2.42
C PHE A 93 12.45 -14.45 3.62
N LEU A 94 12.13 -15.51 4.38
CA LEU A 94 11.40 -15.39 5.64
C LEU A 94 12.26 -14.70 6.71
N GLU A 95 13.54 -15.02 6.83
CA GLU A 95 14.43 -14.42 7.84
C GLU A 95 14.60 -12.91 7.63
N GLU A 96 14.87 -12.49 6.39
CA GLU A 96 15.06 -11.08 6.04
C GLU A 96 13.74 -10.31 5.87
N GLN A 97 12.60 -10.98 6.10
CA GLN A 97 11.25 -10.43 5.92
C GLN A 97 11.12 -9.77 4.53
N ALA A 98 11.63 -10.44 3.49
CA ALA A 98 11.83 -9.93 2.14
C ALA A 98 10.53 -9.87 1.31
N ALA A 99 9.45 -9.41 1.93
CA ALA A 99 8.13 -9.27 1.34
C ALA A 99 7.28 -8.27 2.13
N GLN A 100 6.40 -7.56 1.42
CA GLN A 100 5.27 -6.83 2.00
C GLN A 100 3.94 -7.49 1.63
N CYS A 101 3.31 -7.08 0.52
CA CYS A 101 2.12 -7.77 0.03
C CYS A 101 2.47 -9.21 -0.35
N GLY A 102 3.69 -9.42 -0.88
CA GLY A 102 4.28 -10.72 -1.21
C GLY A 102 3.91 -11.26 -2.60
N TYR A 103 3.10 -10.54 -3.37
CA TYR A 103 2.56 -11.04 -4.63
C TYR A 103 3.64 -11.34 -5.67
N CYS A 104 4.68 -10.49 -5.74
CA CYS A 104 5.83 -10.66 -6.62
C CYS A 104 6.89 -11.63 -6.06
N THR A 105 6.82 -11.98 -4.77
CA THR A 105 7.88 -12.71 -4.06
C THR A 105 8.13 -14.08 -4.66
N ALA A 106 7.08 -14.78 -5.12
CA ALA A 106 7.24 -16.08 -5.76
C ALA A 106 8.14 -16.01 -7.00
N GLY A 107 7.88 -15.07 -7.91
CA GLY A 107 8.70 -14.86 -9.10
C GLY A 107 10.14 -14.42 -8.77
N MET A 108 10.33 -13.68 -7.67
CA MET A 108 11.66 -13.27 -7.20
C MET A 108 12.47 -14.43 -6.60
N ILE A 109 11.83 -15.31 -5.82
CA ILE A 109 12.49 -16.52 -5.29
C ILE A 109 12.92 -17.44 -6.44
N ILE A 110 12.06 -17.62 -7.44
CA ILE A 110 12.40 -18.41 -8.63
C ILE A 110 13.54 -17.78 -9.43
N ALA A 111 13.50 -16.47 -9.69
CA ALA A 111 14.59 -15.77 -10.37
C ALA A 111 15.91 -15.88 -9.59
N ALA A 112 15.85 -15.70 -8.27
CA ALA A 112 17.00 -15.88 -7.39
C ALA A 112 17.54 -17.32 -7.44
N GLN A 113 16.68 -18.33 -7.44
CA GLN A 113 17.13 -19.72 -7.59
C GLN A 113 17.75 -19.97 -8.98
N GLY A 114 17.16 -19.43 -10.04
CA GLY A 114 17.71 -19.49 -11.40
C GLY A 114 19.12 -18.89 -11.48
N LEU A 115 19.34 -17.74 -10.84
CA LEU A 115 20.67 -17.16 -10.65
C LEU A 115 21.61 -18.12 -9.90
N LEU A 116 21.19 -18.63 -8.74
CA LEU A 116 22.02 -19.47 -7.88
C LEU A 116 22.39 -20.83 -8.49
N ASN A 117 21.59 -21.31 -9.46
CA ASN A 117 21.94 -22.49 -10.27
C ASN A 117 23.13 -22.25 -11.20
N ARG A 118 23.38 -20.99 -11.58
CA ARG A 118 24.44 -20.60 -12.52
C ARG A 118 25.64 -19.96 -11.81
N ILE A 119 25.40 -19.18 -10.76
CA ILE A 119 26.41 -18.40 -10.03
C ILE A 119 26.29 -18.73 -8.54
N ARG A 120 27.28 -19.44 -8.01
CA ARG A 120 27.29 -19.90 -6.61
C ARG A 120 27.40 -18.76 -5.59
N TYR A 121 28.14 -17.70 -5.92
CA TYR A 121 28.41 -16.56 -5.05
C TYR A 121 28.20 -15.24 -5.80
N PRO A 122 26.95 -14.87 -6.12
CA PRO A 122 26.67 -13.67 -6.91
C PRO A 122 27.04 -12.39 -6.16
N THR A 123 27.50 -11.40 -6.92
CA THR A 123 27.66 -10.00 -6.48
C THR A 123 26.32 -9.27 -6.46
N ASP A 124 26.28 -8.04 -5.94
CA ASP A 124 25.06 -7.21 -6.03
C ASP A 124 24.69 -6.91 -7.49
N ASP A 125 25.68 -6.74 -8.37
CA ASP A 125 25.44 -6.51 -9.79
C ASP A 125 24.86 -7.75 -10.48
N ASP A 126 25.36 -8.95 -10.14
CA ASP A 126 24.78 -10.21 -10.63
C ASP A 126 23.30 -10.36 -10.19
N ILE A 127 23.01 -10.02 -8.93
CA ILE A 127 21.64 -10.06 -8.40
C ILE A 127 20.75 -9.04 -9.10
N ASN A 128 21.23 -7.79 -9.23
CA ASN A 128 20.50 -6.72 -9.90
C ASN A 128 20.21 -7.07 -11.36
N ALA A 129 21.16 -7.66 -12.07
CA ALA A 129 21.00 -8.10 -13.45
C ALA A 129 20.00 -9.26 -13.57
N ALA A 130 20.11 -10.28 -12.72
CA ALA A 130 19.23 -11.45 -12.79
C ALA A 130 17.77 -11.16 -12.40
N LEU A 131 17.55 -10.18 -11.52
CA LEU A 131 16.21 -9.75 -11.09
C LEU A 131 15.79 -8.43 -11.76
N ALA A 132 16.49 -7.97 -12.79
CA ALA A 132 16.24 -6.67 -13.43
C ALA A 132 14.77 -6.48 -13.82
N ASP A 133 14.14 -7.53 -14.38
CA ASP A 133 12.76 -7.50 -14.87
C ASP A 133 11.73 -7.99 -13.84
N ASN A 134 12.16 -8.30 -12.62
CA ASN A 134 11.25 -8.68 -11.53
C ASN A 134 10.71 -7.41 -10.84
N LEU A 135 9.45 -7.09 -11.09
CA LEU A 135 8.83 -5.87 -10.56
C LEU A 135 8.34 -6.04 -9.12
N CYS A 136 8.60 -5.03 -8.27
CA CYS A 136 8.07 -4.93 -6.90
C CYS A 136 7.43 -3.56 -6.66
N ARG A 137 6.11 -3.51 -6.45
CA ARG A 137 5.43 -2.24 -6.13
C ARG A 137 5.55 -1.82 -4.67
N CYS A 138 5.77 -2.79 -3.77
CA CYS A 138 5.95 -2.56 -2.34
C CYS A 138 7.36 -2.09 -1.95
N GLY A 139 8.35 -2.23 -2.83
CA GLY A 139 9.70 -1.73 -2.57
C GLY A 139 10.60 -2.63 -1.71
N THR A 140 10.53 -3.96 -1.84
CA THR A 140 11.31 -4.90 -1.00
C THR A 140 12.64 -5.38 -1.62
N GLN A 141 13.08 -4.78 -2.74
CA GLN A 141 14.24 -5.23 -3.51
C GLN A 141 15.52 -5.30 -2.67
N HIS A 142 15.75 -4.33 -1.78
CA HIS A 142 16.92 -4.34 -0.88
C HIS A 142 16.92 -5.57 0.04
N ARG A 143 15.77 -5.92 0.63
CA ARG A 143 15.62 -7.12 1.48
C ARG A 143 15.76 -8.42 0.70
N VAL A 144 15.30 -8.45 -0.56
CA VAL A 144 15.52 -9.60 -1.46
C VAL A 144 17.02 -9.83 -1.72
N ARG A 145 17.81 -8.77 -1.97
CA ARG A 145 19.26 -8.88 -2.12
C ARG A 145 19.91 -9.49 -0.86
N ARG A 146 19.48 -9.03 0.32
CA ARG A 146 19.94 -9.56 1.61
C ARG A 146 19.58 -11.04 1.80
N ALA A 147 18.36 -11.45 1.43
CA ALA A 147 17.95 -12.85 1.50
C ALA A 147 18.80 -13.76 0.61
N ILE A 148 19.12 -13.33 -0.61
CA ILE A 148 20.00 -14.09 -1.51
C ILE A 148 21.41 -14.21 -0.92
N LYS A 149 21.94 -13.12 -0.34
CA LYS A 149 23.24 -13.09 0.35
C LYS A 149 23.27 -13.99 1.59
N LEU A 150 22.19 -13.98 2.38
CA LEU A 150 22.03 -14.86 3.53
C LEU A 150 22.03 -16.33 3.09
N ARG A 151 21.28 -16.67 2.02
CA ARG A 151 21.20 -18.02 1.47
C ARG A 151 22.57 -18.62 1.10
N ILE A 152 23.49 -17.81 0.60
CA ILE A 152 24.83 -18.26 0.17
C ILE A 152 25.87 -18.22 1.29
N GLY A 153 25.47 -17.91 2.54
CA GLY A 153 26.35 -17.80 3.69
C GLY A 153 27.24 -16.56 3.67
N ARG A 154 26.82 -15.49 2.98
CA ARG A 154 27.51 -14.19 2.93
C ARG A 154 26.56 -13.04 3.28
N PRO A 155 25.87 -13.08 4.43
CA PRO A 155 24.89 -12.07 4.78
C PRO A 155 25.52 -10.68 4.87
N ASP A 156 24.72 -9.65 4.63
CA ASP A 156 25.08 -8.29 5.02
C ASP A 156 24.88 -8.15 6.52
N TRP A 157 25.99 -8.16 7.26
CA TRP A 157 26.02 -8.12 8.72
C TRP A 157 25.54 -6.78 9.30
N ASN A 158 25.46 -5.73 8.48
CA ASN A 158 24.88 -4.48 8.95
C ASN A 158 23.37 -4.68 9.12
N PRO A 159 22.80 -4.31 10.28
CA PRO A 159 21.36 -4.38 10.47
C PRO A 159 20.67 -3.38 9.52
N ILE A 160 19.50 -3.76 9.01
CA ILE A 160 18.71 -2.92 8.11
C ILE A 160 18.24 -1.65 8.84
N TYR A 161 18.00 -1.78 10.15
CA TYR A 161 17.58 -0.68 11.01
C TYR A 161 18.33 -0.68 12.34
N GLU A 162 18.45 0.49 12.95
CA GLU A 162 18.83 0.68 14.34
C GLU A 162 17.64 1.23 15.13
N VAL A 163 17.49 0.80 16.39
CA VAL A 163 16.49 1.36 17.30
C VAL A 163 17.20 2.20 18.34
N ARG A 164 16.77 3.46 18.50
CA ARG A 164 17.21 4.37 19.56
C ARG A 164 16.06 4.58 20.52
N GLU A 165 16.25 4.21 21.78
CA GLU A 165 15.26 4.43 22.84
C GLU A 165 15.30 5.90 23.28
N MET A 166 14.12 6.55 23.26
CA MET A 166 13.98 7.97 23.52
C MET A 166 13.07 8.20 24.74
N THR A 167 13.64 8.77 25.81
CA THR A 167 12.96 9.04 27.10
C THR A 167 12.87 10.53 27.44
N ASP A 168 13.26 11.39 26.50
CA ASP A 168 13.30 12.85 26.58
C ASP A 168 11.91 13.52 26.63
N ILE A 169 10.84 12.78 26.39
CA ILE A 169 9.46 13.30 26.38
C ILE A 169 8.60 12.45 27.31
N ALA A 170 7.93 13.11 28.26
CA ALA A 170 6.99 12.47 29.16
C ALA A 170 5.74 11.96 28.41
N ALA A 171 5.07 10.97 28.98
CA ALA A 171 3.77 10.52 28.49
C ALA A 171 2.78 11.71 28.49
N PRO A 172 1.95 11.86 27.45
CA PRO A 172 0.84 12.81 27.50
C PRO A 172 -0.11 12.43 28.64
N GLU A 173 -0.71 13.42 29.31
CA GLU A 173 -1.79 13.17 30.27
C GLU A 173 -2.93 12.41 29.57
N SER A 174 -3.48 11.39 30.23
CA SER A 174 -4.62 10.65 29.69
C SER A 174 -5.81 11.59 29.54
N SER A 175 -6.41 11.64 28.35
CA SER A 175 -7.63 12.41 28.09
C SER A 175 -8.85 11.86 28.85
N GLY A 176 -8.76 10.66 29.44
CA GLY A 176 -9.90 9.95 30.05
C GLY A 176 -10.88 9.35 29.03
N ASP A 177 -10.92 9.87 27.81
CA ASP A 177 -11.81 9.40 26.75
C ASP A 177 -11.31 8.14 26.05
N LEU A 178 -12.23 7.21 25.78
CA LEU A 178 -11.97 6.02 24.95
C LEU A 178 -11.68 6.40 23.49
N PRO A 179 -10.85 5.62 22.76
CA PRO A 179 -10.72 5.75 21.31
C PRO A 179 -12.08 5.69 20.60
N ALA A 180 -12.24 6.43 19.50
CA ALA A 180 -13.52 6.55 18.78
C ALA A 180 -14.14 5.18 18.38
N SER A 181 -13.33 4.20 18.03
CA SER A 181 -13.80 2.85 17.73
C SER A 181 -14.42 2.14 18.94
N LEU A 182 -13.89 2.37 20.14
CA LEU A 182 -14.46 1.83 21.39
C LEU A 182 -15.65 2.64 21.90
N GLN A 183 -15.74 3.93 21.56
CA GLN A 183 -16.97 4.69 21.79
C GLN A 183 -18.14 4.13 20.95
N GLN A 184 -17.87 3.72 19.71
CA GLN A 184 -18.88 3.17 18.80
C GLN A 184 -19.18 1.69 19.05
N PHE A 185 -18.17 0.90 19.43
CA PHE A 185 -18.27 -0.55 19.67
C PHE A 185 -17.64 -0.90 21.02
N PRO A 186 -18.30 -0.59 22.14
CA PRO A 186 -17.73 -0.76 23.47
C PRO A 186 -17.73 -2.21 23.97
N GLU A 187 -18.51 -3.12 23.35
CA GLU A 187 -18.63 -4.50 23.84
C GLU A 187 -17.36 -5.31 23.59
N ILE A 188 -16.78 -5.91 24.63
CA ILE A 188 -15.55 -6.72 24.53
C ILE A 188 -15.71 -7.85 23.51
N ASP A 189 -16.89 -8.48 23.46
CA ASP A 189 -17.21 -9.60 22.56
C ASP A 189 -17.19 -9.23 21.05
N ARG A 190 -17.17 -7.93 20.71
CA ARG A 190 -16.96 -7.46 19.34
C ARG A 190 -15.50 -7.53 18.92
N TRP A 191 -14.58 -7.56 19.88
CA TRP A 191 -13.14 -7.43 19.66
C TRP A 191 -12.35 -8.68 20.04
N LEU A 192 -12.86 -9.48 20.98
CA LEU A 192 -12.14 -10.61 21.55
C LEU A 192 -13.08 -11.80 21.82
N ARG A 193 -12.61 -13.02 21.50
CA ARG A 193 -13.23 -14.28 21.95
C ARG A 193 -12.17 -15.26 22.41
N ILE A 194 -12.47 -16.03 23.46
CA ILE A 194 -11.60 -17.08 24.00
C ILE A 194 -12.32 -18.41 23.91
N HIS A 195 -11.78 -19.35 23.15
CA HIS A 195 -12.35 -20.68 22.91
C HIS A 195 -11.83 -21.72 23.92
N SER A 196 -12.57 -22.81 24.06
CA SER A 196 -12.25 -23.90 25.00
C SER A 196 -11.00 -24.72 24.63
N ASP A 197 -10.56 -24.65 23.37
CA ASP A 197 -9.36 -25.33 22.85
C ASP A 197 -8.06 -24.52 23.06
N GLY A 198 -8.16 -23.35 23.69
CA GLY A 198 -7.03 -22.49 23.95
C GLY A 198 -6.74 -21.46 22.87
N GLN A 199 -7.58 -21.34 21.84
CA GLN A 199 -7.49 -20.28 20.83
C GLN A 199 -8.16 -18.98 21.30
N VAL A 200 -7.49 -17.87 21.03
CA VAL A 200 -7.99 -16.52 21.22
C VAL A 200 -8.19 -15.89 19.84
N VAL A 201 -9.39 -15.40 19.57
CA VAL A 201 -9.69 -14.70 18.31
C VAL A 201 -9.84 -13.21 18.59
N VAL A 202 -9.02 -12.42 17.92
CA VAL A 202 -9.07 -10.96 17.94
C VAL A 202 -9.69 -10.45 16.64
N PHE A 203 -10.65 -9.54 16.74
CA PHE A 203 -11.39 -8.99 15.61
C PHE A 203 -10.97 -7.55 15.35
N THR A 204 -10.82 -7.20 14.07
CA THR A 204 -10.57 -5.83 13.62
C THR A 204 -11.33 -5.55 12.32
N GLY A 205 -11.86 -4.33 12.20
CA GLY A 205 -12.38 -3.79 10.95
C GLY A 205 -11.28 -3.34 9.98
N LYS A 206 -10.00 -3.42 10.36
CA LYS A 206 -8.85 -3.15 9.50
C LYS A 206 -8.46 -4.38 8.67
N VAL A 207 -7.67 -4.15 7.62
CA VAL A 207 -7.27 -5.18 6.66
C VAL A 207 -5.76 -5.29 6.49
N GLU A 208 -5.26 -6.46 6.12
CA GLU A 208 -3.85 -6.70 5.81
C GLU A 208 -3.57 -6.45 4.32
N LEU A 209 -2.60 -5.59 4.04
CA LEU A 209 -2.24 -5.18 2.67
C LEU A 209 -0.76 -5.41 2.36
N GLY A 210 -0.03 -6.04 3.29
CA GLY A 210 1.41 -6.19 3.26
C GLY A 210 2.16 -5.36 4.30
N GLN A 211 1.45 -4.72 5.22
CA GLN A 211 1.97 -3.84 6.25
C GLN A 211 2.31 -4.56 7.56
N GLY A 212 1.92 -5.83 7.70
CA GLY A 212 2.20 -6.64 8.90
C GLY A 212 1.29 -6.29 10.09
N ILE A 213 0.13 -5.69 9.83
CA ILE A 213 -0.82 -5.31 10.87
C ILE A 213 -1.31 -6.52 11.66
N LYS A 214 -1.55 -7.67 11.02
CA LYS A 214 -1.98 -8.87 11.74
C LYS A 214 -0.97 -9.29 12.80
N THR A 215 0.32 -9.21 12.47
CA THR A 215 1.42 -9.52 13.40
C THR A 215 1.46 -8.53 14.56
N ALA A 216 1.37 -7.23 14.26
CA ALA A 216 1.42 -6.19 15.29
C ALA A 216 0.22 -6.26 16.25
N LEU A 217 -1.00 -6.45 15.73
CA LEU A 217 -2.21 -6.61 16.56
C LEU A 217 -2.16 -7.90 17.40
N ARG A 218 -1.60 -8.99 16.84
CA ARG A 218 -1.34 -10.23 17.57
C ARG A 218 -0.35 -10.01 18.73
N GLN A 219 0.73 -9.26 18.50
CA GLN A 219 1.70 -8.90 19.54
C GLN A 219 1.07 -8.09 20.66
N ILE A 220 0.29 -7.05 20.32
CA ILE A 220 -0.42 -6.23 21.32
C ILE A 220 -1.34 -7.10 22.17
N ALA A 221 -2.17 -7.93 21.53
CA ALA A 221 -3.11 -8.78 22.26
C ALA A 221 -2.40 -9.86 23.09
N ALA A 222 -1.31 -10.45 22.59
CA ALA A 222 -0.51 -11.43 23.32
C ALA A 222 0.13 -10.82 24.57
N GLU A 223 0.73 -9.64 24.42
CA GLU A 223 1.35 -8.89 25.50
C GLU A 223 0.34 -8.57 26.60
N GLU A 224 -0.81 -8.00 26.22
CA GLU A 224 -1.82 -7.59 27.19
C GLU A 224 -2.65 -8.75 27.75
N LEU A 225 -2.62 -9.95 27.15
CA LEU A 225 -3.31 -11.12 27.70
C LEU A 225 -2.37 -12.10 28.41
N ASP A 226 -1.05 -11.90 28.39
CA ASP A 226 -0.09 -12.90 28.91
C ASP A 226 -0.29 -14.30 28.28
N VAL A 227 -0.50 -14.34 26.96
CA VAL A 227 -0.63 -15.58 26.19
C VAL A 227 0.42 -15.67 25.09
N SER A 228 0.78 -16.88 24.71
CA SER A 228 1.64 -17.11 23.54
C SER A 228 1.00 -16.50 22.29
N PRO A 229 1.76 -15.77 21.45
CA PRO A 229 1.26 -15.28 20.16
C PRO A 229 0.72 -16.39 19.25
N SER A 230 1.16 -17.65 19.43
CA SER A 230 0.65 -18.80 18.67
C SER A 230 -0.83 -19.14 18.95
N ARG A 231 -1.35 -18.70 20.10
CA ARG A 231 -2.76 -18.89 20.49
C ARG A 231 -3.69 -17.85 19.88
N ILE A 232 -3.16 -16.77 19.30
CA ILE A 232 -3.97 -15.67 18.81
C ILE A 232 -4.14 -15.75 17.29
N ARG A 233 -5.40 -15.81 16.86
CA ARG A 233 -5.84 -15.61 15.49
C ARG A 233 -6.44 -14.21 15.32
N VAL A 234 -5.98 -13.48 14.31
CA VAL A 234 -6.53 -12.16 13.95
C VAL A 234 -7.51 -12.31 12.79
N MET A 235 -8.76 -11.87 12.98
CA MET A 235 -9.78 -11.76 11.96
C MET A 235 -9.90 -10.30 11.49
N THR A 236 -9.60 -10.08 10.21
CA THR A 236 -9.74 -8.78 9.53
C THR A 236 -11.16 -8.57 9.00
N ALA A 237 -11.42 -7.37 8.46
CA ALA A 237 -12.74 -6.92 8.03
C ALA A 237 -13.62 -7.99 7.35
N ASP A 238 -14.75 -8.26 7.98
CA ASP A 238 -15.85 -9.07 7.47
C ASP A 238 -17.14 -8.42 7.97
N THR A 239 -17.98 -7.93 7.05
CA THR A 239 -19.17 -7.15 7.41
C THR A 239 -20.22 -7.94 8.18
N GLY A 240 -20.09 -9.27 8.26
CA GLY A 240 -20.92 -10.12 9.11
C GLY A 240 -20.32 -10.46 10.48
N ALA A 241 -19.07 -10.10 10.78
CA ALA A 241 -18.36 -10.62 11.96
C ALA A 241 -17.50 -9.61 12.74
N THR A 242 -16.95 -8.58 12.11
CA THR A 242 -16.01 -7.64 12.76
C THR A 242 -16.72 -6.32 13.15
N PRO A 243 -16.09 -5.45 13.95
CA PRO A 243 -16.56 -4.07 14.08
C PRO A 243 -16.30 -3.26 12.79
N ASP A 244 -17.14 -2.25 12.53
CA ASP A 244 -16.91 -1.27 11.46
C ASP A 244 -15.96 -0.17 11.94
N GLU A 245 -14.67 -0.47 11.92
CA GLU A 245 -13.63 0.54 12.21
C GLU A 245 -13.40 1.52 11.04
N GLY A 246 -14.27 1.50 10.02
CA GLY A 246 -14.08 2.22 8.77
C GLY A 246 -12.88 1.72 7.95
N LEU A 247 -12.48 2.54 6.99
CA LEU A 247 -11.45 2.18 6.01
C LEU A 247 -10.03 2.02 6.60
N THR A 248 -9.24 1.14 5.99
CA THR A 248 -7.78 1.06 6.19
C THR A 248 -7.08 2.06 5.29
N ALA A 249 -6.84 3.28 5.77
CA ALA A 249 -6.01 4.28 5.09
C ALA A 249 -5.51 5.33 6.07
N GLY A 250 -4.71 6.29 5.59
CA GLY A 250 -4.21 7.37 6.43
C GLY A 250 -3.28 6.88 7.53
N SER A 251 -2.67 5.69 7.39
CA SER A 251 -1.89 5.03 8.44
C SER A 251 -2.63 4.85 9.78
N MET A 252 -3.97 4.81 9.80
CA MET A 252 -4.76 4.81 11.04
C MET A 252 -4.89 3.43 11.71
N SER A 253 -4.34 2.37 11.12
CA SER A 253 -4.54 1.00 11.60
C SER A 253 -4.07 0.79 13.05
N LEU A 254 -2.80 1.11 13.35
CA LEU A 254 -2.27 0.98 14.72
C LEU A 254 -2.77 2.13 15.61
N GLU A 255 -2.91 3.33 15.05
CA GLU A 255 -3.45 4.51 15.75
C GLU A 255 -4.86 4.28 16.31
N VAL A 256 -5.73 3.59 15.55
CA VAL A 256 -7.12 3.32 15.94
C VAL A 256 -7.22 1.93 16.55
N SER A 257 -6.97 0.89 15.75
CA SER A 257 -7.22 -0.50 16.14
C SER A 257 -6.19 -1.02 17.14
N GLY A 258 -4.92 -0.63 16.98
CA GLY A 258 -3.86 -1.02 17.93
C GLY A 258 -4.10 -0.47 19.33
N ASN A 259 -4.38 0.84 19.44
CA ASN A 259 -4.71 1.46 20.72
C ASN A 259 -6.04 0.93 21.31
N ALA A 260 -7.06 0.68 20.48
CA ALA A 260 -8.32 0.09 20.93
C ALA A 260 -8.12 -1.33 21.47
N LEU A 261 -7.40 -2.18 20.73
CA LEU A 261 -7.14 -3.55 21.16
C LEU A 261 -6.32 -3.60 22.45
N ARG A 262 -5.31 -2.74 22.59
CA ARG A 262 -4.53 -2.65 23.84
C ARG A 262 -5.43 -2.43 25.07
N ILE A 263 -6.42 -1.55 24.97
CA ILE A 263 -7.39 -1.28 26.05
C ILE A 263 -8.33 -2.47 26.25
N VAL A 264 -8.92 -2.99 25.18
CA VAL A 264 -9.85 -4.14 25.24
C VAL A 264 -9.20 -5.35 25.90
N THR A 265 -7.95 -5.67 25.53
CA THR A 265 -7.25 -6.85 26.02
C THR A 265 -6.80 -6.67 27.47
N ALA A 266 -6.43 -5.46 27.88
CA ALA A 266 -6.17 -5.16 29.28
C ALA A 266 -7.44 -5.34 30.15
N GLU A 267 -8.58 -4.80 29.71
CA GLU A 267 -9.88 -4.96 30.38
C GLU A 267 -10.29 -6.44 30.46
N ALA A 268 -10.14 -7.18 29.37
CA ALA A 268 -10.40 -8.62 29.35
C ALA A 268 -9.51 -9.39 30.33
N ARG A 269 -8.21 -9.08 30.41
CA ARG A 269 -7.28 -9.68 31.38
C ARG A 269 -7.76 -9.43 32.81
N HIS A 270 -8.13 -8.20 33.15
CA HIS A 270 -8.63 -7.89 34.49
C HIS A 270 -9.92 -8.65 34.84
N ILE A 271 -10.87 -8.75 33.91
CA ILE A 271 -12.08 -9.54 34.12
C ILE A 271 -11.74 -11.02 34.39
N LEU A 272 -10.78 -11.57 33.65
CA LEU A 272 -10.32 -12.96 33.83
C LEU A 272 -9.64 -13.16 35.18
N LEU A 273 -8.86 -12.18 35.65
CA LEU A 273 -8.24 -12.20 36.97
C LEU A 273 -9.29 -12.14 38.09
N ASP A 274 -10.32 -11.30 37.97
CA ASP A 274 -11.43 -11.26 38.93
C ASP A 274 -12.19 -12.58 38.95
N MET A 275 -12.47 -13.16 37.77
CA MET A 275 -13.12 -14.47 37.66
C MET A 275 -12.28 -15.57 38.30
N ALA A 276 -10.95 -15.52 38.13
CA ALA A 276 -10.04 -16.49 38.73
C ALA A 276 -9.92 -16.33 40.23
N PHE A 277 -9.89 -15.09 40.74
CA PHE A 277 -9.89 -14.81 42.17
C PHE A 277 -11.07 -15.50 42.87
N GLU A 278 -12.28 -15.33 42.32
CA GLU A 278 -13.49 -15.99 42.81
C GLU A 278 -13.44 -17.52 42.61
N HIS A 279 -13.01 -18.00 41.42
CA HIS A 279 -13.00 -19.43 41.10
C HIS A 279 -12.00 -20.23 41.95
N LEU A 280 -10.84 -19.64 42.24
CA LEU A 280 -9.77 -20.28 43.01
C LEU A 280 -9.96 -20.13 44.51
N GLU A 281 -10.88 -19.28 44.96
CA GLU A 281 -10.94 -18.76 46.34
C GLU A 281 -9.56 -18.21 46.74
N ALA A 282 -8.98 -17.37 45.88
CA ALA A 282 -7.58 -16.96 45.99
C ALA A 282 -7.30 -16.11 47.24
N GLU A 283 -6.12 -16.26 47.82
CA GLU A 283 -5.65 -15.43 48.95
C GLU A 283 -4.90 -14.17 48.46
N THR A 284 -4.34 -14.23 47.25
CA THR A 284 -3.70 -13.10 46.58
C THR A 284 -4.75 -12.23 45.88
N PRO A 285 -4.70 -10.89 46.01
CA PRO A 285 -5.61 -9.99 45.28
C PRO A 285 -5.62 -10.24 43.77
N ALA A 286 -6.76 -10.11 43.11
CA ALA A 286 -6.91 -10.41 41.68
C ALA A 286 -5.83 -9.77 40.77
N PRO A 287 -5.45 -8.48 40.93
CA PRO A 287 -4.40 -7.86 40.11
C PRO A 287 -2.98 -8.43 40.33
N GLU A 288 -2.77 -9.15 41.43
CA GLU A 288 -1.47 -9.74 41.81
C GLU A 288 -1.38 -11.24 41.49
N LEU A 289 -2.45 -11.85 40.95
CA LEU A 289 -2.39 -13.22 40.44
C LEU A 289 -1.44 -13.33 39.25
N HIS A 290 -0.69 -14.43 39.19
CA HIS A 290 0.31 -14.64 38.14
C HIS A 290 -0.33 -15.26 36.90
N VAL A 291 -0.08 -14.70 35.72
CA VAL A 291 -0.50 -15.29 34.44
C VAL A 291 0.71 -15.77 33.66
N ASP A 292 0.69 -17.03 33.26
CA ASP A 292 1.64 -17.63 32.32
C ASP A 292 0.89 -18.42 31.24
N ASP A 293 1.02 -17.97 29.98
CA ASP A 293 0.32 -18.52 28.82
C ASP A 293 -1.19 -18.77 29.04
N GLY A 294 -1.88 -17.79 29.64
CA GLY A 294 -3.31 -17.88 29.99
C GLY A 294 -3.65 -18.80 31.16
N THR A 295 -2.65 -19.36 31.84
CA THR A 295 -2.80 -20.07 33.13
C THR A 295 -2.63 -19.08 34.26
N ILE A 296 -3.69 -18.86 35.02
CA ILE A 296 -3.71 -18.00 36.20
C ILE A 296 -3.37 -18.85 37.42
N THR A 297 -2.37 -18.43 38.19
CA THR A 297 -1.91 -19.07 39.43
C THR A 297 -2.04 -18.10 40.58
N ASP A 298 -2.64 -18.54 41.68
CA ASP A 298 -2.54 -17.85 42.97
C ASP A 298 -1.19 -18.22 43.62
N PRO A 299 -0.23 -17.30 43.75
CA PRO A 299 1.08 -17.61 44.31
C PRO A 299 1.05 -18.01 45.79
N ALA A 300 0.01 -17.60 46.54
CA ALA A 300 -0.12 -17.95 47.95
C ALA A 300 -0.55 -19.41 48.16
N THR A 301 -1.49 -19.89 47.32
CA THR A 301 -2.08 -21.23 47.47
C THR A 301 -1.57 -22.27 46.46
N GLY A 302 -0.98 -21.82 45.35
CA GLY A 302 -0.57 -22.66 44.22
C GLY A 302 -1.74 -23.18 43.38
N ARG A 303 -2.98 -22.76 43.65
CA ARG A 303 -4.17 -23.15 42.87
C ARG A 303 -4.13 -22.48 41.49
N GLN A 304 -4.67 -23.17 40.47
CA GLN A 304 -4.60 -22.73 39.08
C GLN A 304 -5.92 -22.89 38.32
N VAL A 305 -6.18 -21.96 37.40
CA VAL A 305 -7.25 -22.04 36.40
C VAL A 305 -6.78 -21.40 35.09
N THR A 306 -7.36 -21.79 33.97
CA THR A 306 -6.99 -21.21 32.66
C THR A 306 -8.09 -20.31 32.12
N TYR A 307 -7.71 -19.36 31.25
CA TYR A 307 -8.67 -18.52 30.52
C TYR A 307 -9.72 -19.34 29.77
N TRP A 308 -9.31 -20.44 29.15
CA TRP A 308 -10.19 -21.35 28.39
C TRP A 308 -11.16 -22.11 29.28
N ALA A 309 -10.78 -22.46 30.51
CA ALA A 309 -11.68 -23.07 31.48
C ALA A 309 -12.73 -22.08 32.00
N LEU A 310 -12.33 -20.82 32.21
CA LEU A 310 -13.24 -19.74 32.65
C LEU A 310 -14.24 -19.37 31.55
N MET A 311 -13.72 -19.07 30.35
CA MET A 311 -14.51 -18.57 29.22
C MET A 311 -15.13 -19.70 28.41
N GLY A 312 -14.35 -20.64 27.88
CA GLY A 312 -14.86 -21.78 27.12
C GLY A 312 -15.80 -21.41 25.95
N GLY A 313 -15.59 -20.27 25.31
CA GLY A 313 -16.47 -19.73 24.26
C GLY A 313 -17.67 -18.90 24.75
N LYS A 314 -17.83 -18.70 26.07
CA LYS A 314 -18.82 -17.78 26.64
C LYS A 314 -18.53 -16.34 26.24
N SER A 315 -19.58 -15.53 26.22
CA SER A 315 -19.48 -14.08 26.07
C SER A 315 -19.01 -13.44 27.37
N PHE A 316 -18.18 -12.40 27.26
CA PHE A 316 -17.80 -11.57 28.40
C PHE A 316 -19.02 -10.80 28.96
N GLY A 317 -19.93 -10.36 28.08
CA GLY A 317 -21.15 -9.64 28.48
C GLY A 317 -20.85 -8.30 29.14
N ARG A 318 -19.68 -7.72 28.84
CA ARG A 318 -19.19 -6.46 29.43
C ARG A 318 -18.76 -5.47 28.35
N GLN A 319 -18.85 -4.19 28.70
CA GLN A 319 -18.34 -3.08 27.92
C GLN A 319 -16.99 -2.62 28.47
N VAL A 320 -16.14 -2.11 27.58
CA VAL A 320 -14.88 -1.44 27.96
C VAL A 320 -15.20 -0.16 28.72
N THR A 321 -14.52 0.04 29.85
CA THR A 321 -14.72 1.23 30.69
C THR A 321 -13.66 2.30 30.45
N GLY A 322 -12.44 1.88 30.09
CA GLY A 322 -11.27 2.77 29.95
C GLY A 322 -10.61 3.15 31.27
N ASN A 323 -11.12 2.64 32.40
CA ASN A 323 -10.60 2.95 33.73
C ASN A 323 -9.43 2.06 34.13
N LEU A 324 -9.31 0.87 33.54
CA LEU A 324 -8.24 -0.07 33.81
C LEU A 324 -7.02 0.26 32.94
N GLN A 325 -5.85 0.24 33.58
CA GLN A 325 -4.60 0.61 32.92
C GLN A 325 -4.04 -0.57 32.13
N PRO A 326 -3.71 -0.39 30.84
CA PRO A 326 -2.86 -1.33 30.13
C PRO A 326 -1.50 -1.50 30.82
N LYS A 327 -0.78 -2.56 30.47
CA LYS A 327 0.57 -2.79 31.01
C LYS A 327 1.51 -1.61 30.75
N SER A 328 2.42 -1.39 31.69
CA SER A 328 3.50 -0.43 31.54
C SER A 328 4.48 -0.89 30.45
N PRO A 329 5.05 0.01 29.64
CA PRO A 329 6.09 -0.35 28.69
C PRO A 329 7.32 -1.03 29.31
N THR A 330 7.57 -0.83 30.60
CA THR A 330 8.65 -1.51 31.35
C THR A 330 8.40 -3.01 31.53
N ASP A 331 7.14 -3.44 31.43
CA ASP A 331 6.73 -4.82 31.67
C ASP A 331 6.59 -5.61 30.35
N TYR A 332 6.83 -4.95 29.21
CA TYR A 332 6.68 -5.55 27.89
C TYR A 332 7.74 -6.60 27.58
N ARG A 333 7.28 -7.72 27.04
CA ARG A 333 8.14 -8.85 26.59
C ARG A 333 8.12 -9.04 25.07
N LEU A 334 7.01 -8.65 24.42
CA LEU A 334 6.71 -8.86 23.00
C LEU A 334 6.61 -7.55 22.22
N ILE A 335 6.02 -6.50 22.80
CA ILE A 335 5.96 -5.17 22.17
C ILE A 335 7.38 -4.58 22.11
N GLY A 336 7.77 -4.09 20.94
CA GLY A 336 9.12 -3.60 20.66
C GLY A 336 10.07 -4.67 20.12
N GLN A 337 9.70 -5.95 20.15
CA GLN A 337 10.50 -7.04 19.61
C GLN A 337 10.24 -7.28 18.11
N PRO A 338 11.26 -7.69 17.33
CA PRO A 338 11.15 -7.94 15.89
C PRO A 338 10.50 -9.29 15.59
N GLU A 339 9.21 -9.42 15.86
CA GLU A 339 8.46 -10.63 15.54
C GLU A 339 8.32 -10.83 14.03
N LYS A 340 8.58 -12.06 13.58
CA LYS A 340 8.40 -12.43 12.18
C LYS A 340 6.92 -12.37 11.80
N ARG A 341 6.65 -11.91 10.59
CA ARG A 341 5.28 -11.81 10.09
C ARG A 341 4.63 -13.18 9.89
N ILE A 342 3.44 -13.30 10.45
CA ILE A 342 2.67 -14.56 10.45
C ILE A 342 2.13 -14.95 9.07
N ASP A 343 1.96 -13.98 8.18
CA ASP A 343 1.41 -14.20 6.84
C ASP A 343 2.48 -14.55 5.79
N LEU A 344 3.76 -14.31 6.08
CA LEU A 344 4.82 -14.49 5.09
C LEU A 344 5.16 -15.95 4.83
N LEU A 345 5.08 -16.82 5.83
CA LEU A 345 5.39 -18.25 5.68
C LEU A 345 4.57 -18.88 4.53
N ALA A 346 3.25 -18.66 4.51
CA ALA A 346 2.37 -19.12 3.46
C ALA A 346 2.78 -18.57 2.08
N LYS A 347 3.15 -17.28 2.02
CA LYS A 347 3.52 -16.60 0.78
C LYS A 347 4.83 -17.12 0.19
N VAL A 348 5.86 -17.32 1.01
CA VAL A 348 7.17 -17.84 0.54
C VAL A 348 7.11 -19.32 0.20
N ALA A 349 6.17 -20.08 0.76
CA ALA A 349 5.93 -21.49 0.46
C ALA A 349 5.01 -21.71 -0.76
N GLY A 350 4.42 -20.65 -1.33
CA GLY A 350 3.49 -20.77 -2.46
C GLY A 350 2.07 -21.20 -2.11
N VAL A 351 1.70 -21.16 -0.82
CA VAL A 351 0.34 -21.49 -0.36
C VAL A 351 -0.67 -20.45 -0.88
N PRO A 352 -1.87 -20.87 -1.37
CA PRO A 352 -2.90 -19.96 -1.86
C PRO A 352 -3.30 -18.91 -0.82
N THR A 353 -2.91 -17.66 -1.04
CA THR A 353 -3.05 -16.58 -0.04
C THR A 353 -3.90 -15.42 -0.57
N TYR A 354 -3.85 -15.14 -1.87
CA TYR A 354 -4.49 -13.97 -2.46
C TYR A 354 -5.88 -14.29 -2.98
N ILE A 355 -6.74 -13.27 -3.13
CA ILE A 355 -8.03 -13.43 -3.81
C ILE A 355 -7.87 -14.04 -5.22
N HIS A 356 -6.76 -13.76 -5.90
CA HIS A 356 -6.41 -14.33 -7.21
C HIS A 356 -6.21 -15.84 -7.21
N ASP A 357 -5.88 -16.41 -6.05
CA ASP A 357 -5.61 -17.84 -5.85
C ASP A 357 -6.83 -18.60 -5.30
N LYS A 358 -7.97 -17.91 -5.12
CA LYS A 358 -9.18 -18.57 -4.61
C LYS A 358 -9.66 -19.67 -5.54
N SER A 359 -10.07 -20.76 -4.93
CA SER A 359 -10.73 -21.89 -5.57
C SER A 359 -11.90 -22.33 -4.69
N MET A 360 -13.05 -22.59 -5.32
CA MET A 360 -14.26 -23.08 -4.66
C MET A 360 -14.92 -24.15 -5.53
N PRO A 361 -15.64 -25.12 -4.95
CA PRO A 361 -16.40 -26.09 -5.72
C PRO A 361 -17.38 -25.39 -6.68
N GLY A 362 -17.34 -25.78 -7.97
CA GLY A 362 -18.22 -25.22 -8.99
C GLY A 362 -17.97 -23.74 -9.35
N MET A 363 -16.82 -23.18 -8.93
CA MET A 363 -16.43 -21.81 -9.26
C MET A 363 -16.21 -21.63 -10.77
N LEU A 364 -16.66 -20.49 -11.29
CA LEU A 364 -16.45 -20.05 -12.67
C LEU A 364 -15.50 -18.84 -12.72
N HIS A 365 -14.96 -18.55 -13.89
CA HIS A 365 -14.02 -17.44 -14.11
C HIS A 365 -14.64 -16.33 -14.95
N GLY A 366 -14.49 -15.09 -14.48
CA GLY A 366 -15.01 -13.90 -15.12
C GLY A 366 -13.93 -13.01 -15.73
N ARG A 367 -14.24 -12.37 -16.87
CA ARG A 367 -13.51 -11.25 -17.46
C ARG A 367 -14.48 -10.19 -17.94
N VAL A 368 -14.07 -8.92 -17.89
CA VAL A 368 -14.84 -7.80 -18.42
C VAL A 368 -14.23 -7.29 -19.72
N VAL A 369 -15.06 -6.71 -20.57
CA VAL A 369 -14.62 -5.91 -21.70
C VAL A 369 -15.03 -4.47 -21.42
N ARG A 370 -14.05 -3.67 -21.01
CA ARG A 370 -14.24 -2.24 -20.76
C ARG A 370 -14.39 -1.46 -22.08
N PRO A 371 -15.05 -0.30 -22.06
CA PRO A 371 -14.95 0.65 -23.16
C PRO A 371 -13.47 0.99 -23.45
N PRO A 372 -13.08 1.31 -24.69
CA PRO A 372 -11.69 1.61 -25.04
C PRO A 372 -11.16 2.87 -24.34
N HIS A 373 -12.05 3.81 -23.97
CA HIS A 373 -11.74 5.02 -23.22
C HIS A 373 -12.96 5.53 -22.44
N GLN A 374 -12.75 6.46 -21.51
CA GLN A 374 -13.78 6.92 -20.54
C GLN A 374 -15.03 7.60 -21.15
N HIS A 375 -14.91 8.08 -22.39
CA HIS A 375 -16.01 8.70 -23.16
C HIS A 375 -16.52 7.80 -24.29
N ALA A 376 -16.19 6.52 -24.30
CA ALA A 376 -16.74 5.58 -25.26
C ALA A 376 -18.13 5.10 -24.81
N ARG A 377 -19.01 4.86 -25.78
CA ARG A 377 -20.30 4.17 -25.58
C ARG A 377 -20.45 3.06 -26.60
N LEU A 378 -21.00 1.93 -26.16
CA LEU A 378 -21.24 0.78 -27.02
C LEU A 378 -22.34 1.13 -28.04
N VAL A 379 -22.04 0.91 -29.32
CA VAL A 379 -22.99 1.10 -30.43
C VAL A 379 -23.68 -0.23 -30.74
N SER A 380 -22.89 -1.26 -30.98
CA SER A 380 -23.35 -2.59 -31.35
C SER A 380 -22.39 -3.66 -30.85
N LEU A 381 -22.92 -4.88 -30.70
CA LEU A 381 -22.18 -6.06 -30.30
C LEU A 381 -22.81 -7.26 -31.01
N ASP A 382 -21.98 -8.05 -31.69
CA ASP A 382 -22.34 -9.38 -32.18
C ASP A 382 -21.55 -10.44 -31.40
N ASP A 383 -22.15 -11.00 -30.36
CA ASP A 383 -21.52 -11.96 -29.46
C ASP A 383 -21.80 -13.43 -29.83
N SER A 384 -22.42 -13.70 -31.00
CA SER A 384 -22.84 -15.05 -31.36
C SER A 384 -21.68 -16.04 -31.45
N ALA A 385 -20.54 -15.57 -31.97
CA ALA A 385 -19.31 -16.37 -32.05
C ALA A 385 -18.72 -16.65 -30.66
N VAL A 386 -18.78 -15.67 -29.75
CA VAL A 386 -18.27 -15.78 -28.38
C VAL A 386 -19.05 -16.83 -27.58
N TRP A 387 -20.38 -16.86 -27.74
CA TRP A 387 -21.24 -17.88 -27.11
C TRP A 387 -20.90 -19.31 -27.50
N GLN A 388 -20.32 -19.54 -28.69
CA GLN A 388 -19.93 -20.87 -29.15
C GLN A 388 -18.49 -21.25 -28.78
N MET A 389 -17.75 -20.37 -28.12
CA MET A 389 -16.38 -20.67 -27.70
C MET A 389 -16.36 -21.73 -26.58
N PRO A 390 -15.36 -22.64 -26.58
CA PRO A 390 -15.27 -23.70 -25.58
C PRO A 390 -15.28 -23.18 -24.14
N GLY A 391 -16.14 -23.77 -23.31
CA GLY A 391 -16.25 -23.48 -21.88
C GLY A 391 -16.91 -22.14 -21.53
N VAL A 392 -17.38 -21.36 -22.51
CA VAL A 392 -18.17 -20.15 -22.23
C VAL A 392 -19.53 -20.55 -21.65
N ILE A 393 -19.83 -20.04 -20.46
CA ILE A 393 -21.09 -20.27 -19.74
C ILE A 393 -22.07 -19.12 -19.98
N ALA A 394 -21.57 -17.88 -20.03
CA ALA A 394 -22.39 -16.71 -20.30
C ALA A 394 -21.61 -15.55 -20.91
N VAL A 395 -22.27 -14.80 -21.79
CA VAL A 395 -21.91 -13.42 -22.13
C VAL A 395 -22.93 -12.49 -21.48
N VAL A 396 -22.46 -11.53 -20.69
CA VAL A 396 -23.29 -10.59 -19.93
C VAL A 396 -23.18 -9.21 -20.56
N ARG A 397 -24.34 -8.65 -20.93
CA ARG A 397 -24.47 -7.27 -21.43
C ARG A 397 -25.54 -6.52 -20.66
N ASP A 398 -25.17 -5.36 -20.11
CA ASP A 398 -26.09 -4.39 -19.50
C ASP A 398 -25.66 -2.98 -19.93
N GLY A 399 -26.32 -2.41 -20.94
CA GLY A 399 -25.90 -1.15 -21.55
C GLY A 399 -24.55 -1.30 -22.27
N SER A 400 -23.55 -0.53 -21.82
CA SER A 400 -22.14 -0.60 -22.24
C SER A 400 -21.28 -1.49 -21.32
N PHE A 401 -21.83 -2.07 -20.25
CA PHE A 401 -21.12 -3.08 -19.47
C PHE A 401 -21.14 -4.42 -20.21
N LEU A 402 -19.96 -4.97 -20.46
CA LEU A 402 -19.74 -6.25 -21.11
C LEU A 402 -18.86 -7.15 -20.24
N GLY A 403 -19.20 -8.43 -20.16
CA GLY A 403 -18.33 -9.44 -19.56
C GLY A 403 -18.66 -10.85 -20.00
N VAL A 404 -17.73 -11.76 -19.71
CA VAL A 404 -17.82 -13.18 -20.05
C VAL A 404 -17.60 -14.01 -18.80
N ILE A 405 -18.26 -15.17 -18.76
CA ILE A 405 -18.13 -16.18 -17.72
C ILE A 405 -17.76 -17.49 -18.40
N ALA A 406 -16.69 -18.13 -17.96
CA ALA A 406 -16.26 -19.43 -18.49
C ALA A 406 -15.89 -20.39 -17.36
N GLU A 407 -15.77 -21.68 -17.71
CA GLU A 407 -15.36 -22.74 -16.78
C GLU A 407 -13.91 -22.58 -16.33
N ARG A 408 -13.02 -22.09 -17.21
CA ARG A 408 -11.58 -21.96 -16.97
C ARG A 408 -11.11 -20.53 -17.20
N GLU A 409 -10.03 -20.16 -16.52
CA GLU A 409 -9.49 -18.79 -16.56
C GLU A 409 -9.04 -18.36 -17.97
N GLU A 410 -8.27 -19.20 -18.66
CA GLU A 410 -7.78 -18.96 -20.02
C GLU A 410 -8.91 -18.90 -21.06
N GLN A 411 -10.02 -19.64 -20.83
CA GLN A 411 -11.21 -19.57 -21.67
C GLN A 411 -11.90 -18.22 -21.52
N ALA A 412 -12.05 -17.72 -20.29
CA ALA A 412 -12.60 -16.39 -20.04
C ALA A 412 -11.74 -15.28 -20.68
N ILE A 413 -10.41 -15.43 -20.66
CA ILE A 413 -9.50 -14.47 -21.32
C ILE A 413 -9.68 -14.49 -22.84
N LYS A 414 -9.65 -15.68 -23.47
CA LYS A 414 -9.86 -15.82 -24.92
C LYS A 414 -11.24 -15.27 -25.34
N ALA A 415 -12.29 -15.59 -24.58
CA ALA A 415 -13.64 -15.10 -24.84
C ALA A 415 -13.77 -13.58 -24.68
N ALA A 416 -13.12 -12.98 -23.69
CA ALA A 416 -13.12 -11.52 -23.53
C ALA A 416 -12.39 -10.81 -24.67
N ALA A 417 -11.28 -11.37 -25.16
CA ALA A 417 -10.56 -10.84 -26.32
C ALA A 417 -11.46 -10.86 -27.58
N ALA A 418 -12.11 -12.00 -27.86
CA ALA A 418 -13.06 -12.11 -28.98
C ALA A 418 -14.25 -11.15 -28.83
N LEU A 419 -14.78 -11.01 -27.61
CA LEU A 419 -15.88 -10.08 -27.33
C LEU A 419 -15.46 -8.62 -27.53
N ARG A 420 -14.21 -8.27 -27.22
CA ARG A 420 -13.66 -6.92 -27.47
C ARG A 420 -13.58 -6.61 -28.96
N GLU A 421 -13.14 -7.56 -29.77
CA GLU A 421 -13.08 -7.42 -31.24
C GLU A 421 -14.47 -7.27 -31.86
N ALA A 422 -15.48 -7.96 -31.30
CA ALA A 422 -16.86 -7.88 -31.74
C ALA A 422 -17.60 -6.58 -31.32
N ALA A 423 -17.05 -5.82 -30.36
CA ALA A 423 -17.69 -4.64 -29.82
C ALA A 423 -17.36 -3.38 -30.64
N THR A 424 -18.40 -2.70 -31.12
CA THR A 424 -18.23 -1.40 -31.81
C THR A 424 -18.53 -0.25 -30.86
N TRP A 425 -17.59 0.67 -30.72
CA TRP A 425 -17.67 1.81 -29.81
C TRP A 425 -17.70 3.13 -30.56
N ARG A 426 -18.38 4.13 -29.98
CA ARG A 426 -18.33 5.52 -30.44
C ARG A 426 -17.77 6.41 -29.35
N GLN A 427 -16.78 7.23 -29.71
CA GLN A 427 -16.27 8.30 -28.87
C GLN A 427 -17.27 9.46 -28.86
N ILE A 428 -17.62 9.95 -27.67
CA ILE A 428 -18.57 11.07 -27.51
C ILE A 428 -17.91 12.36 -26.99
N ASP A 429 -16.64 12.29 -26.57
CA ASP A 429 -15.90 13.42 -26.00
C ASP A 429 -14.37 13.16 -26.05
N THR A 430 -13.56 14.19 -25.85
CA THR A 430 -12.09 14.15 -25.88
C THR A 430 -11.46 14.57 -24.55
N LEU A 431 -10.20 14.19 -24.33
CA LEU A 431 -9.42 14.61 -23.16
C LEU A 431 -8.45 15.75 -23.50
N PRO A 432 -8.04 16.58 -22.51
CA PRO A 432 -6.77 17.30 -22.63
C PRO A 432 -5.62 16.32 -22.80
N THR A 433 -4.49 16.78 -23.32
CA THR A 433 -3.30 15.95 -23.51
C THR A 433 -2.41 16.00 -22.27
N SER A 434 -1.48 15.05 -22.17
CA SER A 434 -0.48 15.05 -21.09
C SER A 434 0.35 16.33 -21.06
N ASP A 435 0.65 16.92 -22.22
CA ASP A 435 1.51 18.11 -22.35
C ASP A 435 0.83 19.41 -21.91
N ASN A 436 -0.50 19.50 -22.00
CA ASN A 436 -1.24 20.72 -21.68
C ASN A 436 -2.06 20.62 -20.37
N ILE A 437 -1.87 19.55 -19.59
CA ILE A 437 -2.72 19.26 -18.44
C ILE A 437 -2.71 20.38 -17.39
N TYR A 438 -1.56 21.00 -17.13
CA TYR A 438 -1.45 22.06 -16.13
C TYR A 438 -2.11 23.36 -16.57
N GLU A 439 -2.03 23.69 -17.87
CA GLU A 439 -2.76 24.82 -18.46
C GLU A 439 -4.27 24.57 -18.41
N ALA A 440 -4.69 23.36 -18.79
CA ALA A 440 -6.09 22.94 -18.70
C ALA A 440 -6.62 23.01 -17.25
N MET A 441 -5.81 22.64 -16.25
CA MET A 441 -6.14 22.80 -14.83
C MET A 441 -6.35 24.27 -14.45
N LEU A 442 -5.41 25.15 -14.81
CA LEU A 442 -5.48 26.58 -14.44
C LEU A 442 -6.62 27.32 -15.16
N SER A 443 -7.06 26.82 -16.32
CA SER A 443 -8.19 27.40 -17.06
C SER A 443 -9.57 27.05 -16.49
N GLN A 444 -9.65 26.01 -15.63
CA GLN A 444 -10.91 25.54 -15.05
C GLN A 444 -11.33 26.39 -13.84
N PRO A 445 -12.65 26.49 -13.57
CA PRO A 445 -13.14 27.17 -12.38
C PRO A 445 -12.68 26.43 -11.12
N ALA A 446 -12.01 27.16 -10.22
CA ALA A 446 -11.55 26.64 -8.94
C ALA A 446 -12.25 27.32 -7.76
N GLN A 447 -12.64 26.54 -6.77
CA GLN A 447 -13.07 27.03 -5.46
C GLN A 447 -11.82 27.31 -4.62
N SER A 448 -11.62 28.58 -4.26
CA SER A 448 -10.42 29.02 -3.54
C SER A 448 -10.74 29.26 -2.08
N VAL A 449 -9.96 28.67 -1.17
CA VAL A 449 -10.13 28.80 0.27
C VAL A 449 -8.78 28.98 0.97
N LEU A 450 -8.76 29.81 2.00
CA LEU A 450 -7.60 29.97 2.88
C LEU A 450 -7.46 28.74 3.77
N ILE A 451 -6.22 28.36 4.08
CA ILE A 451 -5.91 27.32 5.06
C ILE A 451 -5.32 27.98 6.30
N VAL A 452 -5.98 27.78 7.44
CA VAL A 452 -5.56 28.24 8.77
C VAL A 452 -5.54 27.02 9.68
N ASP A 453 -4.43 26.79 10.38
CA ASP A 453 -4.23 25.61 11.25
C ASP A 453 -4.64 24.29 10.56
N ALA A 454 -4.07 24.10 9.37
CA ALA A 454 -4.28 22.99 8.46
C ALA A 454 -5.73 22.76 7.99
N THR A 455 -6.63 23.70 8.29
CA THR A 455 -8.07 23.61 8.02
C THR A 455 -8.49 24.65 6.98
N PRO A 456 -9.20 24.26 5.92
CA PRO A 456 -9.78 25.22 4.99
C PRO A 456 -10.91 26.03 5.65
N VAL A 457 -10.80 27.36 5.58
CA VAL A 457 -11.77 28.32 6.15
C VAL A 457 -12.37 29.21 5.06
N ASP A 458 -13.51 29.83 5.35
CA ASP A 458 -14.21 30.75 4.44
C ASP A 458 -13.76 32.22 4.58
N ASP A 459 -12.68 32.45 5.33
CA ASP A 459 -12.10 33.77 5.52
C ASP A 459 -11.60 34.36 4.19
N ALA A 460 -11.57 35.70 4.12
CA ALA A 460 -11.03 36.40 2.96
C ALA A 460 -9.56 36.03 2.76
N ILE A 461 -9.20 35.61 1.54
CA ILE A 461 -7.83 35.31 1.18
C ILE A 461 -7.02 36.63 1.19
N PRO A 462 -6.01 36.79 2.06
CA PRO A 462 -5.19 38.00 2.07
C PRO A 462 -4.47 38.19 0.72
N PRO A 463 -4.18 39.43 0.31
CA PRO A 463 -3.36 39.68 -0.88
C PRO A 463 -1.94 39.11 -0.68
N LEU A 464 -1.33 38.67 -1.78
CA LEU A 464 0.08 38.29 -1.78
C LEU A 464 0.95 39.54 -1.66
N THR A 465 1.79 39.63 -0.63
CA THR A 465 2.63 40.81 -0.34
C THR A 465 4.06 40.43 0.04
N THR A 466 5.01 41.29 -0.31
CA THR A 466 6.40 41.22 0.18
C THR A 466 6.55 42.10 1.43
N PRO A 467 7.04 41.57 2.57
CA PRO A 467 7.32 42.37 3.76
C PRO A 467 8.35 43.48 3.49
N PRO A 468 8.21 44.68 4.10
CA PRO A 468 9.17 45.79 3.91
C PRO A 468 10.60 45.48 4.36
N ASP A 469 10.77 44.57 5.32
CA ASP A 469 12.03 44.11 5.90
C ASP A 469 12.64 42.89 5.19
N ALA A 470 12.04 42.47 4.06
CA ALA A 470 12.59 41.41 3.23
C ALA A 470 13.92 41.84 2.57
N ALA A 471 15.00 41.12 2.87
CA ALA A 471 16.28 41.24 2.16
C ALA A 471 16.28 40.45 0.85
N HIS A 472 15.62 39.28 0.84
CA HIS A 472 15.44 38.45 -0.36
C HIS A 472 14.02 37.92 -0.43
N THR A 473 13.42 37.89 -1.62
CA THR A 473 12.14 37.21 -1.89
C THR A 473 12.31 36.27 -3.06
N LEU A 474 12.00 34.99 -2.85
CA LEU A 474 12.08 33.96 -3.88
C LEU A 474 10.67 33.56 -4.32
N THR A 475 10.55 33.10 -5.56
CA THR A 475 9.34 32.47 -6.09
C THR A 475 9.71 31.22 -6.88
N ALA A 476 8.87 30.19 -6.80
CA ALA A 476 9.04 28.94 -7.54
C ALA A 476 7.68 28.31 -7.82
N THR A 477 7.58 27.56 -8.93
CA THR A 477 6.39 26.73 -9.21
C THR A 477 6.80 25.28 -9.34
N TYR A 478 6.06 24.38 -8.67
CA TYR A 478 6.29 22.94 -8.69
C TYR A 478 5.07 22.20 -9.26
N TYR A 479 5.34 21.08 -9.93
CA TYR A 479 4.34 20.32 -10.68
C TYR A 479 4.39 18.84 -10.34
N ARG A 480 3.20 18.23 -10.23
CA ARG A 480 3.00 16.79 -10.11
C ARG A 480 2.01 16.30 -11.17
N PRO A 481 2.31 15.22 -11.92
CA PRO A 481 1.39 14.64 -12.89
C PRO A 481 0.42 13.66 -12.23
N PHE A 482 -0.49 13.10 -13.02
CA PHE A 482 -1.29 11.95 -12.58
C PHE A 482 -0.38 10.72 -12.38
N GLN A 483 -0.70 9.90 -11.38
CA GLN A 483 0.06 8.69 -11.05
C GLN A 483 -0.89 7.52 -10.74
N MET A 484 -0.47 6.32 -11.10
CA MET A 484 -1.20 5.07 -10.88
C MET A 484 -0.81 4.38 -9.57
N HIS A 485 -1.73 3.60 -9.00
CA HIS A 485 -1.39 2.69 -7.91
C HIS A 485 -0.54 1.55 -8.44
N ALA A 486 -0.84 1.06 -9.66
CA ALA A 486 -0.09 0.04 -10.38
C ALA A 486 0.22 -1.18 -9.50
N SER A 487 -0.82 -1.79 -8.91
CA SER A 487 -0.64 -3.06 -8.16
C SER A 487 -0.08 -4.15 -9.08
N ILE A 488 0.84 -4.98 -8.58
CA ILE A 488 1.55 -6.00 -9.41
C ILE A 488 0.58 -7.03 -9.99
N GLY A 489 -0.44 -7.43 -9.22
CA GLY A 489 -1.60 -8.19 -9.70
C GLY A 489 -2.75 -7.22 -9.98
N PRO A 490 -3.49 -7.35 -11.09
CA PRO A 490 -4.64 -6.50 -11.39
C PRO A 490 -5.78 -6.78 -10.41
N SER A 491 -6.76 -5.91 -10.31
CA SER A 491 -7.86 -6.03 -9.35
C SER A 491 -8.70 -7.29 -9.57
N ALA A 492 -9.13 -7.91 -8.48
CA ALA A 492 -9.90 -9.15 -8.50
C ALA A 492 -10.90 -9.24 -7.35
N ALA A 493 -11.99 -9.96 -7.61
CA ALA A 493 -13.01 -10.27 -6.62
C ALA A 493 -13.74 -11.57 -6.96
N LEU A 494 -14.21 -12.26 -5.93
CA LEU A 494 -15.08 -13.43 -6.04
C LEU A 494 -16.46 -13.05 -5.53
N ALA A 495 -17.50 -13.29 -6.31
CA ALA A 495 -18.88 -13.03 -5.90
C ALA A 495 -19.76 -14.26 -6.06
N GLN A 496 -20.76 -14.39 -5.20
CA GLN A 496 -21.78 -15.42 -5.28
C GLN A 496 -23.14 -14.84 -4.87
N TRP A 497 -24.17 -15.13 -5.67
CA TRP A 497 -25.56 -14.88 -5.33
C TRP A 497 -26.22 -16.17 -4.89
N GLU A 498 -26.81 -16.18 -3.70
CA GLU A 498 -27.52 -17.34 -3.17
C GLU A 498 -28.74 -16.87 -2.36
N ASN A 499 -29.93 -17.34 -2.73
CA ASN A 499 -31.19 -17.04 -2.01
C ASN A 499 -31.44 -15.54 -1.74
N GLY A 500 -31.06 -14.66 -2.68
CA GLY A 500 -31.21 -13.21 -2.52
C GLY A 500 -30.11 -12.52 -1.71
N HIS A 501 -29.11 -13.28 -1.22
CA HIS A 501 -27.93 -12.75 -0.55
C HIS A 501 -26.74 -12.70 -1.52
N LEU A 502 -26.01 -11.59 -1.48
CA LEU A 502 -24.77 -11.39 -2.20
C LEU A 502 -23.60 -11.53 -1.22
N THR A 503 -22.71 -12.49 -1.46
CA THR A 503 -21.40 -12.54 -0.79
C THR A 503 -20.30 -12.14 -1.76
N VAL A 504 -19.46 -11.19 -1.37
CA VAL A 504 -18.28 -10.75 -2.13
C VAL A 504 -17.02 -10.90 -1.29
N GLN A 505 -16.05 -11.63 -1.81
CA GLN A 505 -14.68 -11.68 -1.31
C GLN A 505 -13.83 -10.73 -2.16
N SER A 506 -13.21 -9.73 -1.54
CA SER A 506 -12.46 -8.66 -2.25
C SER A 506 -11.23 -8.23 -1.46
N HIS A 507 -10.21 -7.73 -2.17
CA HIS A 507 -9.05 -7.07 -1.56
C HIS A 507 -9.27 -5.57 -1.28
N THR A 508 -10.52 -5.14 -1.12
CA THR A 508 -10.88 -3.76 -0.76
C THR A 508 -10.26 -3.34 0.59
N GLN A 509 -9.93 -2.05 0.70
CA GLN A 509 -9.54 -1.40 1.96
C GLN A 509 -10.73 -0.98 2.83
N GLY A 510 -11.96 -1.02 2.30
CA GLY A 510 -13.16 -0.47 2.94
C GLY A 510 -14.38 -1.37 2.74
N ALA A 511 -14.38 -2.54 3.39
CA ALA A 511 -15.42 -3.56 3.23
C ALA A 511 -16.85 -3.04 3.50
N TYR A 512 -17.06 -2.27 4.57
CA TYR A 512 -18.37 -1.69 4.91
C TYR A 512 -18.82 -0.61 3.92
N LEU A 513 -17.89 0.20 3.39
CA LEU A 513 -18.21 1.17 2.34
C LEU A 513 -18.62 0.47 1.03
N LEU A 514 -17.90 -0.60 0.68
CA LEU A 514 -18.21 -1.42 -0.49
C LEU A 514 -19.56 -2.13 -0.33
N GLN A 515 -19.87 -2.67 0.86
CA GLN A 515 -21.17 -3.28 1.16
C GLN A 515 -22.31 -2.29 0.89
N ALA A 516 -22.23 -1.08 1.42
CA ALA A 516 -23.23 -0.04 1.20
C ALA A 516 -23.34 0.39 -0.27
N ALA A 517 -22.21 0.49 -0.98
CA ALA A 517 -22.18 0.84 -2.40
C ALA A 517 -22.80 -0.25 -3.29
N LEU A 518 -22.51 -1.53 -3.01
CA LEU A 518 -23.10 -2.66 -3.72
C LEU A 518 -24.61 -2.75 -3.45
N ALA A 519 -25.03 -2.60 -2.18
CA ALA A 519 -26.44 -2.57 -1.79
C ALA A 519 -27.23 -1.49 -2.56
N THR A 520 -26.62 -0.31 -2.74
CA THR A 520 -27.19 0.79 -3.54
C THR A 520 -27.33 0.42 -5.02
N VAL A 521 -26.29 -0.15 -5.64
CA VAL A 521 -26.33 -0.50 -7.07
C VAL A 521 -27.33 -1.61 -7.37
N PHE A 522 -27.48 -2.58 -6.45
CA PHE A 522 -28.40 -3.70 -6.61
C PHE A 522 -29.80 -3.45 -6.06
N ASP A 523 -30.04 -2.32 -5.40
CA ASP A 523 -31.31 -1.97 -4.75
C ASP A 523 -31.78 -3.06 -3.78
N ILE A 524 -30.87 -3.48 -2.89
CA ILE A 524 -31.13 -4.47 -1.82
C ILE A 524 -30.67 -3.95 -0.47
N ALA A 525 -31.21 -4.53 0.60
CA ALA A 525 -30.85 -4.15 1.96
C ALA A 525 -29.35 -4.48 2.25
N PRO A 526 -28.59 -3.59 2.93
CA PRO A 526 -27.17 -3.83 3.23
C PRO A 526 -26.87 -5.15 3.96
N GLU A 527 -27.78 -5.61 4.81
CA GLU A 527 -27.70 -6.90 5.51
C GLU A 527 -27.75 -8.12 4.56
N ASN A 528 -28.27 -7.94 3.34
CA ASN A 528 -28.26 -8.97 2.30
C ASN A 528 -26.96 -8.96 1.48
N VAL A 529 -26.02 -8.06 1.80
CA VAL A 529 -24.68 -8.02 1.21
C VAL A 529 -23.65 -8.33 2.29
N ARG A 530 -22.79 -9.32 2.07
CA ARG A 530 -21.63 -9.59 2.92
C ARG A 530 -20.35 -9.34 2.14
N VAL A 531 -19.46 -8.50 2.67
CA VAL A 531 -18.13 -8.27 2.11
C VAL A 531 -17.08 -8.83 3.05
N VAL A 532 -16.28 -9.77 2.54
CA VAL A 532 -15.20 -10.42 3.27
C VAL A 532 -13.87 -9.99 2.67
N HIS A 533 -13.00 -9.40 3.48
CA HIS A 533 -11.67 -9.05 3.01
C HIS A 533 -10.81 -10.30 2.77
N HIS A 534 -10.11 -10.31 1.63
CA HIS A 534 -9.03 -11.24 1.32
C HIS A 534 -7.81 -10.47 0.82
N GLU A 535 -6.60 -10.98 1.09
CA GLU A 535 -5.38 -10.28 0.69
C GLU A 535 -5.27 -10.17 -0.84
N GLY A 536 -4.72 -9.06 -1.31
CA GLY A 536 -4.47 -8.77 -2.73
C GLY A 536 -3.03 -8.37 -2.99
N ALA A 537 -2.76 -7.91 -4.22
CA ALA A 537 -1.43 -7.50 -4.67
C ALA A 537 -1.03 -6.09 -4.21
N GLY A 538 -1.37 -5.72 -2.97
CA GLY A 538 -1.30 -4.35 -2.46
C GLY A 538 -2.45 -3.48 -2.98
N ALA A 539 -2.70 -2.37 -2.28
CA ALA A 539 -3.77 -1.42 -2.63
C ALA A 539 -3.27 0.01 -2.84
N TYR A 540 -2.32 0.48 -2.01
CA TYR A 540 -1.69 1.81 -2.09
C TYR A 540 -2.67 3.00 -2.11
N GLY A 541 -3.89 2.78 -1.60
CA GLY A 541 -5.03 3.68 -1.74
C GLY A 541 -6.23 2.99 -2.41
N HIS A 542 -7.00 3.74 -3.17
CA HIS A 542 -8.17 3.25 -3.89
C HIS A 542 -7.79 2.80 -5.30
N ASN A 543 -7.19 1.61 -5.45
CA ASN A 543 -7.09 0.95 -6.76
C ASN A 543 -8.44 0.35 -7.20
N GLY A 544 -8.46 -0.44 -8.27
CA GLY A 544 -9.68 -1.04 -8.85
C GLY A 544 -10.42 -2.09 -8.00
N ALA A 545 -10.02 -2.35 -6.75
CA ALA A 545 -10.60 -3.41 -5.89
C ALA A 545 -12.12 -3.36 -5.76
N ASP A 546 -12.65 -2.15 -5.53
CA ASP A 546 -14.08 -1.91 -5.30
C ASP A 546 -14.85 -2.07 -6.62
N ASP A 547 -14.25 -1.66 -7.73
CA ASP A 547 -14.83 -1.76 -9.06
C ASP A 547 -14.88 -3.22 -9.54
N ALA A 548 -13.80 -3.99 -9.33
CA ALA A 548 -13.76 -5.41 -9.64
C ALA A 548 -14.79 -6.20 -8.81
N ALA A 549 -15.08 -5.77 -7.59
CA ALA A 549 -16.14 -6.35 -6.78
C ALA A 549 -17.54 -6.15 -7.38
N LEU A 550 -17.85 -4.96 -7.93
CA LEU A 550 -19.09 -4.75 -8.65
C LEU A 550 -19.14 -5.59 -9.93
N ASP A 551 -18.04 -5.63 -10.70
CA ASP A 551 -17.99 -6.44 -11.92
C ASP A 551 -18.26 -7.93 -11.60
N ALA A 552 -17.63 -8.47 -10.56
CA ALA A 552 -17.84 -9.85 -10.11
C ALA A 552 -19.30 -10.09 -9.71
N ALA A 553 -19.89 -9.17 -8.95
CA ALA A 553 -21.28 -9.28 -8.51
C ALA A 553 -22.28 -9.22 -9.68
N LEU A 554 -22.03 -8.40 -10.69
CA LEU A 554 -22.84 -8.33 -11.92
C LEU A 554 -22.77 -9.63 -12.71
N LEU A 555 -21.59 -10.25 -12.83
CA LEU A 555 -21.43 -11.54 -13.49
C LEU A 555 -22.07 -12.68 -12.68
N ALA A 556 -21.83 -12.74 -11.38
CA ALA A 556 -22.41 -13.76 -10.51
C ALA A 556 -23.96 -13.71 -10.53
N ARG A 557 -24.56 -12.54 -10.75
CA ARG A 557 -26.02 -12.40 -10.87
C ARG A 557 -26.58 -13.16 -12.08
N ALA A 558 -25.79 -13.32 -13.13
CA ALA A 558 -26.19 -14.06 -14.34
C ALA A 558 -26.13 -15.58 -14.16
N VAL A 559 -25.45 -16.07 -13.11
CA VAL A 559 -25.29 -17.50 -12.80
C VAL A 559 -25.56 -17.80 -11.31
N PRO A 560 -26.80 -17.58 -10.81
CA PRO A 560 -27.12 -17.76 -9.40
C PRO A 560 -26.71 -19.13 -8.85
N GLY A 561 -26.22 -19.16 -7.60
CA GLY A 561 -25.72 -20.35 -6.93
C GLY A 561 -24.26 -20.70 -7.25
N LYS A 562 -23.69 -20.20 -8.35
CA LYS A 562 -22.28 -20.45 -8.71
C LYS A 562 -21.37 -19.29 -8.29
N PRO A 563 -20.24 -19.55 -7.60
CA PRO A 563 -19.22 -18.53 -7.36
C PRO A 563 -18.54 -18.10 -8.66
N VAL A 564 -18.29 -16.81 -8.84
CA VAL A 564 -17.57 -16.26 -10.02
C VAL A 564 -16.34 -15.47 -9.57
N LEU A 565 -15.14 -15.98 -9.90
CA LEU A 565 -13.87 -15.27 -9.68
C LEU A 565 -13.55 -14.40 -10.88
N LEU A 566 -13.68 -13.09 -10.72
CA LEU A 566 -13.32 -12.11 -11.72
C LEU A 566 -11.93 -11.54 -11.41
N LYS A 567 -11.12 -11.40 -12.46
CA LYS A 567 -9.84 -10.68 -12.43
C LYS A 567 -9.78 -9.74 -13.63
N TRP A 568 -9.27 -8.54 -13.44
CA TRP A 568 -8.98 -7.63 -14.54
C TRP A 568 -7.74 -8.09 -15.33
N MET A 569 -7.64 -7.67 -16.59
CA MET A 569 -6.38 -7.71 -17.33
C MET A 569 -5.53 -6.48 -16.95
N ARG A 570 -4.21 -6.53 -17.21
CA ARG A 570 -3.30 -5.41 -16.94
C ARG A 570 -3.77 -4.10 -17.59
N GLU A 571 -4.19 -4.17 -18.85
CA GLU A 571 -4.73 -3.03 -19.57
C GLU A 571 -6.01 -2.46 -18.95
N ASP A 572 -6.85 -3.30 -18.35
CA ASP A 572 -8.08 -2.85 -17.69
C ASP A 572 -7.73 -2.08 -16.41
N GLU A 573 -6.78 -2.58 -15.61
CA GLU A 573 -6.29 -1.88 -14.42
C GLU A 573 -5.71 -0.52 -14.78
N HIS A 574 -4.76 -0.47 -15.72
CA HIS A 574 -4.05 0.76 -16.04
C HIS A 574 -4.96 1.82 -16.67
N LYS A 575 -5.98 1.42 -17.45
CA LYS A 575 -6.92 2.36 -18.08
C LYS A 575 -8.03 2.84 -17.14
N TRP A 576 -8.33 2.12 -16.06
CA TRP A 576 -9.59 2.32 -15.33
C TRP A 576 -9.49 2.38 -13.81
N GLU A 577 -8.35 2.05 -13.22
CA GLU A 577 -8.13 2.39 -11.81
C GLU A 577 -8.22 3.92 -11.65
N PRO A 578 -8.71 4.42 -10.50
CA PRO A 578 -8.76 5.85 -10.30
C PRO A 578 -7.36 6.35 -9.93
N TYR A 579 -6.87 7.41 -10.56
CA TYR A 579 -5.49 7.87 -10.42
C TYR A 579 -5.27 8.80 -9.22
N GLY A 580 -4.03 8.88 -8.74
CA GLY A 580 -3.56 10.01 -7.96
C GLY A 580 -3.51 11.27 -8.83
N THR A 581 -4.03 12.39 -8.32
CA THR A 581 -4.26 13.60 -9.12
C THR A 581 -3.01 14.42 -9.47
N ALA A 582 -3.00 15.06 -10.64
CA ALA A 582 -2.08 16.15 -10.91
C ALA A 582 -2.26 17.33 -9.93
N MET A 583 -1.18 18.07 -9.65
CA MET A 583 -1.14 19.23 -8.75
C MET A 583 -0.15 20.30 -9.23
N ILE A 584 -0.43 21.55 -8.89
CA ILE A 584 0.43 22.72 -9.16
C ILE A 584 0.62 23.46 -7.84
N HIS A 585 1.85 23.86 -7.52
CA HIS A 585 2.21 24.61 -6.32
C HIS A 585 2.94 25.88 -6.71
N LYS A 586 2.42 27.05 -6.35
CA LYS A 586 3.12 28.34 -6.50
C LYS A 586 3.59 28.79 -5.13
N MET A 587 4.90 28.91 -4.98
CA MET A 587 5.57 29.25 -3.74
C MET A 587 6.14 30.66 -3.81
N GLN A 588 6.05 31.40 -2.71
CA GLN A 588 6.81 32.63 -2.47
C GLN A 588 7.21 32.72 -1.00
N ALA A 589 8.47 33.02 -0.71
CA ALA A 589 8.89 33.30 0.66
C ALA A 589 9.92 34.43 0.70
N SER A 590 9.97 35.12 1.83
CA SER A 590 10.89 36.22 2.06
C SER A 590 11.82 35.93 3.24
N LEU A 591 13.10 36.21 3.05
CA LEU A 591 14.14 36.18 4.07
C LEU A 591 14.45 37.60 4.54
N ASN A 592 14.66 37.79 5.84
CA ASN A 592 15.25 39.02 6.36
C ASN A 592 16.79 39.04 6.15
N ALA A 593 17.45 40.11 6.62
CA ALA A 593 18.91 40.26 6.51
C ALA A 593 19.72 39.18 7.25
N ASP A 594 19.14 38.52 8.25
CA ASP A 594 19.76 37.43 9.01
C ASP A 594 19.54 36.05 8.36
N GLY A 595 18.89 36.01 7.19
CA GLY A 595 18.56 34.77 6.50
C GLY A 595 17.45 33.96 7.17
N VAL A 596 16.57 34.60 7.94
CA VAL A 596 15.40 33.97 8.58
C VAL A 596 14.16 34.18 7.72
N VAL A 597 13.32 33.15 7.56
CA VAL A 597 12.05 33.24 6.83
C VAL A 597 11.04 34.07 7.64
N ILE A 598 10.63 35.21 7.09
CA ILE A 598 9.70 36.15 7.72
C ILE A 598 8.29 36.11 7.11
N ALA A 599 8.15 35.64 5.87
CA ALA A 599 6.86 35.42 5.22
C ALA A 599 6.90 34.20 4.29
N TRP A 600 5.82 33.43 4.30
CA TRP A 600 5.64 32.20 3.53
C TRP A 600 4.28 32.19 2.80
N ASN A 601 4.29 31.92 1.51
CA ASN A 601 3.10 31.82 0.67
C ASN A 601 3.11 30.53 -0.15
N HIS A 602 1.96 29.85 -0.20
CA HIS A 602 1.76 28.60 -0.92
C HIS A 602 0.34 28.55 -1.50
N ASP A 603 0.21 28.73 -2.81
CA ASP A 603 -1.04 28.49 -3.54
C ASP A 603 -0.96 27.11 -4.21
N LEU A 604 -1.93 26.24 -3.96
CA LEU A 604 -1.98 24.87 -4.50
C LEU A 604 -3.26 24.62 -5.30
N TRP A 605 -3.13 24.12 -6.54
CA TRP A 605 -4.23 23.68 -7.40
C TRP A 605 -4.31 22.17 -7.45
N THR A 606 -5.52 21.62 -7.31
CA THR A 606 -5.71 20.17 -7.22
C THR A 606 -7.11 19.74 -7.63
N TYR A 607 -7.21 18.56 -8.25
CA TYR A 607 -8.47 17.82 -8.38
C TYR A 607 -8.81 17.06 -7.08
N PRO A 608 -9.94 16.32 -7.02
CA PRO A 608 -10.30 15.50 -5.88
C PRO A 608 -9.30 14.38 -5.59
N HIS A 609 -9.09 14.13 -4.30
CA HIS A 609 -8.20 13.08 -3.76
C HIS A 609 -8.98 11.94 -3.10
N THR A 610 -10.32 11.99 -3.09
CA THR A 610 -11.15 10.99 -2.41
C THR A 610 -12.49 10.88 -3.13
N THR A 611 -12.66 9.78 -3.86
CA THR A 611 -13.89 9.46 -4.61
C THR A 611 -14.30 7.99 -4.40
N ARG A 612 -13.74 7.33 -3.37
CA ARG A 612 -14.03 5.93 -3.06
C ARG A 612 -15.56 5.74 -2.93
N PRO A 613 -16.14 4.69 -3.55
CA PRO A 613 -17.58 4.46 -3.55
C PRO A 613 -18.19 4.37 -2.14
N ARG A 614 -19.44 4.83 -2.03
CA ARG A 614 -20.28 4.82 -0.83
C ARG A 614 -21.72 4.54 -1.26
N GLY A 615 -22.57 4.15 -0.33
CA GLY A 615 -24.02 4.13 -0.56
C GLY A 615 -24.62 5.55 -0.63
N GLY A 616 -25.75 5.71 -1.30
CA GLY A 616 -26.46 6.99 -1.43
C GLY A 616 -26.98 7.27 -2.84
N GLU A 617 -27.19 8.55 -3.17
CA GLU A 617 -27.60 8.96 -4.51
C GLU A 617 -26.44 8.84 -5.53
N GLY A 618 -26.68 8.14 -6.64
CA GLY A 618 -25.64 7.83 -7.63
C GLY A 618 -24.73 6.69 -7.19
N SER A 619 -23.61 6.49 -7.90
CA SER A 619 -22.63 5.46 -7.54
C SER A 619 -21.22 5.82 -8.00
N GLY A 620 -20.24 5.64 -7.12
CA GLY A 620 -18.80 5.81 -7.44
C GLY A 620 -18.17 4.58 -8.09
N LEU A 621 -18.90 3.46 -8.18
CA LEU A 621 -18.43 2.21 -8.76
C LEU A 621 -18.45 2.28 -10.29
N LEU A 622 -17.35 1.90 -10.92
CA LEU A 622 -17.12 2.13 -12.34
C LEU A 622 -18.19 1.50 -13.26
N ALA A 623 -18.50 0.21 -13.06
CA ALA A 623 -19.48 -0.47 -13.92
C ALA A 623 -20.89 0.11 -13.81
N ALA A 624 -21.23 0.78 -12.70
CA ALA A 624 -22.54 1.41 -12.51
C ALA A 624 -22.80 2.54 -13.54
N TRP A 625 -21.75 3.14 -14.10
CA TRP A 625 -21.85 4.17 -15.15
C TRP A 625 -22.08 3.60 -16.54
N HIS A 626 -21.87 2.30 -16.70
CA HIS A 626 -21.96 1.60 -17.98
C HIS A 626 -23.25 0.80 -18.13
N LEU A 627 -24.07 0.67 -17.08
CA LEU A 627 -25.35 -0.04 -17.11
C LEU A 627 -26.32 0.62 -18.09
N ALA A 628 -27.33 -0.14 -18.54
CA ALA A 628 -28.40 0.39 -19.41
C ALA A 628 -29.16 1.54 -18.75
N ARG A 629 -29.29 1.50 -17.42
CA ARG A 629 -29.74 2.60 -16.57
C ARG A 629 -28.53 3.09 -15.76
N PRO A 630 -27.71 4.00 -16.30
CA PRO A 630 -26.46 4.39 -15.65
C PRO A 630 -26.73 5.21 -14.40
N PHE A 631 -25.96 4.95 -13.35
CA PHE A 631 -25.94 5.81 -12.17
C PHE A 631 -25.20 7.11 -12.45
N ALA A 632 -25.68 8.21 -11.89
CA ALA A 632 -24.95 9.47 -11.90
C ALA A 632 -23.62 9.31 -11.14
N LYS A 633 -22.56 9.92 -11.68
CA LYS A 633 -21.26 10.02 -11.00
C LYS A 633 -21.40 10.98 -9.82
N PRO A 634 -21.06 10.58 -8.58
CA PRO A 634 -21.07 11.49 -7.45
C PRO A 634 -20.05 12.61 -7.65
N LYS A 635 -20.46 13.85 -7.39
CA LYS A 635 -19.54 15.01 -7.40
C LYS A 635 -18.75 15.03 -6.10
N ALA A 636 -17.43 15.17 -6.20
CA ALA A 636 -16.58 15.29 -5.03
C ALA A 636 -16.72 16.69 -4.41
N PRO A 637 -17.12 16.83 -3.14
CA PRO A 637 -17.22 18.13 -2.51
C PRO A 637 -15.84 18.68 -2.14
N LEU A 638 -15.75 20.01 -1.99
CA LEU A 638 -14.62 20.64 -1.32
C LEU A 638 -14.60 20.20 0.15
N LEU A 639 -13.63 19.37 0.50
CA LEU A 639 -13.46 18.90 1.87
C LEU A 639 -12.74 19.95 2.74
N LYS A 640 -13.38 20.33 3.85
CA LYS A 640 -12.89 21.29 4.85
C LYS A 640 -12.37 20.66 6.14
N ARG A 641 -11.97 19.39 6.10
CA ARG A 641 -11.36 18.69 7.26
C ARG A 641 -9.86 19.03 7.36
N PRO A 642 -9.28 19.09 8.56
CA PRO A 642 -7.84 19.30 8.72
C PRO A 642 -7.05 18.17 8.04
N GLU A 643 -5.94 18.52 7.39
CA GLU A 643 -4.95 17.56 6.90
C GLU A 643 -5.52 16.47 5.97
N PHE A 644 -6.48 16.85 5.11
CA PHE A 644 -7.24 15.93 4.28
C PHE A 644 -7.22 16.32 2.80
N GLY A 645 -7.23 15.32 1.91
CA GLY A 645 -7.24 15.56 0.46
C GLY A 645 -6.00 16.33 -0.01
N GLY A 646 -6.20 17.32 -0.87
CA GLY A 646 -5.11 18.03 -1.53
C GLY A 646 -4.33 19.01 -0.65
N HIS A 647 -4.88 19.47 0.48
CA HIS A 647 -4.16 20.37 1.40
C HIS A 647 -3.45 19.65 2.55
N ARG A 648 -3.42 18.31 2.53
CA ARG A 648 -2.65 17.55 3.50
C ARG A 648 -1.17 17.93 3.41
N ASN A 649 -0.57 18.29 4.55
CA ASN A 649 0.78 18.82 4.67
C ASN A 649 1.05 20.11 3.86
N ALA A 650 0.02 20.85 3.44
CA ALA A 650 0.23 22.14 2.76
C ALA A 650 0.79 23.22 3.68
N GLN A 651 0.48 23.12 4.99
CA GLN A 651 1.10 23.95 6.01
C GLN A 651 2.48 23.39 6.37
N PRO A 652 3.55 24.19 6.24
CA PRO A 652 4.88 23.76 6.62
C PRO A 652 4.96 23.57 8.14
N LYS A 653 5.74 22.58 8.57
CA LYS A 653 5.96 22.28 10.00
C LYS A 653 6.90 23.29 10.71
N TYR A 654 7.47 24.20 9.94
CA TYR A 654 8.39 25.25 10.39
C TYR A 654 7.65 26.44 11.01
N ASN A 655 8.32 27.11 11.94
CA ASN A 655 7.82 28.30 12.61
C ASN A 655 8.09 29.54 11.76
N PHE A 656 7.12 29.94 10.94
CA PHE A 656 7.20 31.17 10.16
C PHE A 656 6.27 32.24 10.74
N PRO A 657 6.73 33.49 10.92
CA PRO A 657 5.90 34.56 11.50
C PRO A 657 4.63 34.88 10.70
N GLN A 658 4.69 34.77 9.38
CA GLN A 658 3.56 35.04 8.49
C GLN A 658 3.40 33.90 7.48
N GLN A 659 2.18 33.36 7.38
CA GLN A 659 1.84 32.30 6.43
C GLN A 659 0.55 32.62 5.68
N ARG A 660 0.57 32.44 4.36
CA ARG A 660 -0.61 32.50 3.49
C ARG A 660 -0.66 31.23 2.64
N ILE A 661 -1.58 30.33 2.97
CA ILE A 661 -1.71 29.04 2.29
C ILE A 661 -3.11 28.97 1.67
N VAL A 662 -3.18 28.79 0.36
CA VAL A 662 -4.45 28.83 -0.38
C VAL A 662 -4.63 27.54 -1.17
N LYS A 663 -5.80 26.94 -1.03
CA LYS A 663 -6.23 25.78 -1.81
C LYS A 663 -7.18 26.25 -2.90
N HIS A 664 -6.82 25.96 -4.14
CA HIS A 664 -7.66 26.08 -5.33
C HIS A 664 -8.16 24.68 -5.73
N PHE A 665 -9.41 24.37 -5.37
CA PHE A 665 -10.03 23.09 -5.63
C PHE A 665 -10.79 23.09 -6.96
N ILE A 666 -10.39 22.20 -7.86
CA ILE A 666 -11.04 21.97 -9.15
C ILE A 666 -11.89 20.71 -9.01
N ALA A 667 -13.22 20.83 -9.12
CA ALA A 667 -14.14 19.75 -8.74
C ALA A 667 -14.20 18.61 -9.77
N GLU A 668 -14.10 18.94 -11.06
CA GLU A 668 -14.21 18.00 -12.17
C GLU A 668 -12.80 17.71 -12.71
N SER A 669 -12.39 16.44 -12.71
CA SER A 669 -11.09 16.04 -13.26
C SER A 669 -11.24 15.45 -14.64
N ALA A 670 -10.23 15.68 -15.50
CA ALA A 670 -10.19 15.11 -16.85
C ALA A 670 -10.14 13.58 -16.83
N VAL A 671 -9.51 12.98 -15.83
CA VAL A 671 -9.45 11.52 -15.64
C VAL A 671 -10.03 11.17 -14.28
N ARG A 672 -10.49 9.93 -14.11
CA ARG A 672 -11.00 9.47 -12.80
C ARG A 672 -9.88 9.51 -11.77
N THR A 673 -10.05 10.27 -10.68
CA THR A 673 -9.08 10.35 -9.59
C THR A 673 -9.63 9.78 -8.29
N SER A 674 -8.75 9.29 -7.40
CA SER A 674 -9.08 8.99 -6.00
C SER A 674 -7.81 9.03 -5.15
N SER A 675 -7.88 8.42 -3.96
CA SER A 675 -6.78 8.36 -3.01
C SER A 675 -5.66 7.48 -3.55
N LEU A 676 -4.53 8.07 -3.91
CA LEU A 676 -3.22 7.42 -3.93
C LEU A 676 -2.52 7.71 -2.59
N ARG A 677 -1.63 6.82 -2.15
CA ARG A 677 -0.87 6.93 -0.90
C ARG A 677 -0.36 8.38 -0.68
N SER A 678 -0.50 8.88 0.53
CA SER A 678 -0.18 10.25 0.97
C SER A 678 -1.08 11.38 0.48
N LEU A 679 -2.02 11.15 -0.46
CA LEU A 679 -2.87 12.21 -1.04
C LEU A 679 -2.03 13.43 -1.50
N GLY A 680 -2.42 14.65 -1.12
CA GLY A 680 -1.68 15.86 -1.45
C GLY A 680 -0.32 16.00 -0.76
N ALA A 681 -0.04 15.23 0.31
CA ALA A 681 1.17 15.41 1.11
C ALA A 681 2.46 15.18 0.30
N TYR A 682 2.44 14.21 -0.61
CA TYR A 682 3.59 13.92 -1.48
C TYR A 682 4.03 15.15 -2.28
N ALA A 683 3.07 15.84 -2.92
CA ALA A 683 3.35 17.01 -3.75
C ALA A 683 3.60 18.29 -2.92
N ASN A 684 2.82 18.48 -1.84
CA ASN A 684 2.98 19.62 -0.94
C ASN A 684 4.36 19.61 -0.28
N VAL A 685 4.80 18.46 0.26
CA VAL A 685 6.11 18.35 0.91
C VAL A 685 7.24 18.43 -0.12
N PHE A 686 7.07 17.91 -1.34
CA PHE A 686 8.01 18.15 -2.43
C PHE A 686 8.26 19.65 -2.63
N ALA A 687 7.19 20.43 -2.82
CA ALA A 687 7.30 21.88 -3.01
C ALA A 687 7.90 22.59 -1.78
N ILE A 688 7.43 22.26 -0.57
CA ILE A 688 7.91 22.88 0.68
C ILE A 688 9.40 22.60 0.90
N GLU A 689 9.83 21.34 0.84
CA GLU A 689 11.19 20.94 1.21
C GLU A 689 12.24 21.24 0.13
N SER A 690 11.83 21.27 -1.15
CA SER A 690 12.70 21.81 -2.21
C SER A 690 12.85 23.32 -2.08
N PHE A 691 11.76 24.05 -1.79
CA PHE A 691 11.83 25.49 -1.61
C PHE A 691 12.57 25.90 -0.33
N MET A 692 12.48 25.11 0.74
CA MET A 692 13.31 25.27 1.94
C MET A 692 14.82 25.16 1.64
N ASP A 693 15.23 24.26 0.74
CA ASP A 693 16.63 24.16 0.33
C ASP A 693 17.07 25.32 -0.58
N GLU A 694 16.17 25.84 -1.42
CA GLU A 694 16.40 27.08 -2.18
C GLU A 694 16.59 28.30 -1.26
N LEU A 695 15.79 28.40 -0.20
CA LEU A 695 15.92 29.46 0.82
C LEU A 695 17.20 29.32 1.65
N ALA A 696 17.57 28.09 2.02
CA ALA A 696 18.85 27.83 2.71
C ALA A 696 20.04 28.33 1.87
N GLN A 697 20.01 28.04 0.56
CA GLN A 697 21.02 28.54 -0.37
C GLN A 697 21.04 30.07 -0.44
N ALA A 698 19.88 30.72 -0.58
CA ALA A 698 19.78 32.17 -0.63
C ALA A 698 20.26 32.84 0.68
N ALA A 699 20.07 32.16 1.82
CA ALA A 699 20.58 32.58 3.13
C ALA A 699 22.06 32.22 3.36
N GLY A 700 22.74 31.54 2.42
CA GLY A 700 24.10 31.05 2.60
C GLY A 700 24.28 30.10 3.79
N SER A 701 23.23 29.36 4.16
CA SER A 701 23.19 28.50 5.34
C SER A 701 23.23 27.02 4.96
N ASP A 702 23.84 26.19 5.82
CA ASP A 702 23.75 24.73 5.67
C ASP A 702 22.28 24.28 5.72
N PRO A 703 21.81 23.38 4.84
CA PRO A 703 20.41 22.98 4.76
C PRO A 703 19.86 22.27 6.00
N VAL A 704 20.70 21.56 6.76
CA VAL A 704 20.31 20.95 8.04
C VAL A 704 20.17 22.05 9.08
N GLU A 705 21.18 22.91 9.21
CA GLU A 705 21.16 24.04 10.14
C GLU A 705 19.97 24.97 9.89
N PHE A 706 19.71 25.28 8.61
CA PHE A 706 18.61 26.15 8.19
C PHE A 706 17.25 25.58 8.61
N ARG A 707 17.03 24.28 8.46
CA ARG A 707 15.79 23.63 8.94
C ARG A 707 15.68 23.67 10.45
N LEU A 708 16.76 23.34 11.16
CA LEU A 708 16.78 23.33 12.64
C LEU A 708 16.52 24.72 13.22
N ARG A 709 17.04 25.78 12.60
CA ARG A 709 16.82 27.18 13.02
C ARG A 709 15.34 27.58 13.00
N HIS A 710 14.52 26.93 12.17
CA HIS A 710 13.08 27.23 12.02
C HIS A 710 12.17 26.21 12.73
N LEU A 711 12.71 25.39 13.64
CA LEU A 711 11.94 24.38 14.39
C LEU A 711 12.06 24.59 15.91
N THR A 712 10.96 24.32 16.61
CA THR A 712 10.93 24.19 18.09
C THR A 712 10.41 22.83 18.55
N ASP A 713 9.84 22.03 17.65
CA ASP A 713 9.34 20.69 17.96
C ASP A 713 10.53 19.72 18.15
N ALA A 714 10.72 19.27 19.39
CA ALA A 714 11.84 18.40 19.76
C ALA A 714 11.87 17.07 18.97
N ARG A 715 10.71 16.52 18.58
CA ARG A 715 10.66 15.28 17.79
C ARG A 715 11.08 15.52 16.34
N ALA A 716 10.67 16.65 15.77
CA ALA A 716 11.13 17.08 14.44
C ALA A 716 12.65 17.28 14.40
N ILE A 717 13.19 17.97 15.42
CA ILE A 717 14.63 18.18 15.58
C ILE A 717 15.37 16.83 15.70
N ALA A 718 14.87 15.93 16.56
CA ALA A 718 15.49 14.63 16.80
C ALA A 718 15.59 13.76 15.53
N VAL A 719 14.54 13.71 14.69
CA VAL A 719 14.61 12.91 13.46
C VAL A 719 15.56 13.51 12.42
N ILE A 720 15.63 14.85 12.29
CA ILE A 720 16.57 15.52 11.39
C ILE A 720 18.01 15.23 11.83
N GLN A 721 18.29 15.38 13.13
CA GLN A 721 19.59 15.09 13.71
C GLN A 721 19.97 13.62 13.53
N ALA A 722 19.08 12.68 13.84
CA ALA A 722 19.33 11.25 13.66
C ALA A 722 19.65 10.88 12.20
N ALA A 723 18.93 11.45 11.23
CA ALA A 723 19.22 11.23 9.81
C ALA A 723 20.58 11.84 9.41
N ALA A 724 20.88 13.07 9.84
CA ALA A 724 22.13 13.75 9.54
C ALA A 724 23.34 13.02 10.16
N GLU A 725 23.23 12.58 11.42
CA GLU A 725 24.26 11.79 12.10
C GLU A 725 24.53 10.46 11.38
N LYS A 726 23.47 9.69 11.07
CA LYS A 726 23.59 8.39 10.39
C LYS A 726 24.14 8.52 8.96
N ALA A 727 23.82 9.64 8.30
CA ALA A 727 24.37 9.96 6.98
C ALA A 727 25.80 10.52 7.04
N GLU A 728 26.33 10.79 8.24
CA GLU A 728 27.60 11.49 8.43
C GLU A 728 27.59 12.83 7.69
N TRP A 729 26.54 13.63 7.91
CA TRP A 729 26.35 14.91 7.25
C TRP A 729 27.51 15.85 7.56
N GLN A 730 28.08 16.43 6.50
CA GLN A 730 29.12 17.44 6.57
C GLN A 730 28.67 18.65 5.77
N THR A 731 28.77 19.83 6.38
CA THR A 731 28.59 21.08 5.65
C THR A 731 29.66 21.20 4.58
N ARG A 732 29.23 21.40 3.34
CA ARG A 732 30.11 21.51 2.16
C ARG A 732 29.63 22.58 1.20
N ALA A 733 30.55 23.09 0.39
CA ALA A 733 30.20 23.99 -0.70
C ALA A 733 29.39 23.26 -1.78
N ARG A 734 28.41 23.97 -2.38
CA ARG A 734 27.54 23.47 -3.44
C ARG A 734 27.80 24.23 -4.75
N PRO A 735 27.79 23.58 -5.93
CA PRO A 735 27.74 22.12 -6.14
C PRO A 735 29.09 21.44 -5.78
N ALA A 736 29.05 20.17 -5.39
CA ALA A 736 30.23 19.44 -4.93
C ALA A 736 31.19 19.01 -6.08
N GLY A 737 30.71 18.97 -7.32
CA GLY A 737 31.45 18.53 -8.52
C GLY A 737 31.26 17.05 -8.87
N GLU A 738 31.63 16.66 -10.10
CA GLU A 738 31.60 15.26 -10.62
C GLU A 738 30.22 14.56 -10.66
N GLY A 739 29.13 15.30 -10.49
CA GLY A 739 27.77 14.74 -10.56
C GLY A 739 27.34 13.99 -9.29
N TYR A 740 28.13 13.99 -8.22
CA TYR A 740 27.74 13.40 -6.93
C TYR A 740 27.09 14.43 -6.02
N GLY A 741 25.93 14.08 -5.46
CA GLY A 741 25.14 15.00 -4.64
C GLY A 741 24.49 14.33 -3.44
N ARG A 742 24.25 15.15 -2.42
CA ARG A 742 23.60 14.78 -1.17
C ARG A 742 22.50 15.77 -0.82
N GLY A 743 21.32 15.26 -0.56
CA GLY A 743 20.13 16.06 -0.26
C GLY A 743 19.41 15.57 0.99
N ILE A 744 18.81 16.49 1.72
CA ILE A 744 17.97 16.21 2.89
C ILE A 744 16.58 16.82 2.70
N ALA A 745 15.57 16.13 3.23
CA ALA A 745 14.22 16.66 3.40
C ALA A 745 13.56 16.06 4.64
N PHE A 746 12.58 16.77 5.19
CA PHE A 746 11.86 16.39 6.41
C PHE A 746 10.34 16.58 6.26
N ALA A 747 9.55 15.75 6.93
CA ALA A 747 8.14 16.02 7.17
C ALA A 747 7.62 15.29 8.42
N GLN A 748 6.56 15.82 9.00
CA GLN A 748 5.66 15.06 9.87
C GLN A 748 4.41 14.70 9.08
N TYR A 749 4.09 13.42 8.92
CA TYR A 749 2.93 13.01 8.13
C TYR A 749 1.63 13.57 8.73
N LYS A 750 0.82 14.25 7.90
CA LYS A 750 -0.38 15.01 8.29
C LYS A 750 -0.15 16.03 9.42
N ASN A 751 1.09 16.47 9.62
CA ASN A 751 1.50 17.30 10.75
C ASN A 751 1.03 16.79 12.12
N LYS A 752 0.79 15.46 12.25
CA LYS A 752 0.26 14.85 13.48
C LYS A 752 0.71 13.41 13.74
N GLN A 753 1.15 12.68 12.71
CA GLN A 753 1.56 11.28 12.82
C GLN A 753 3.09 11.16 12.77
N CYS A 754 3.62 10.10 12.15
CA CYS A 754 5.05 9.79 12.13
C CYS A 754 5.89 10.94 11.54
N TYR A 755 6.98 11.27 12.22
CA TYR A 755 8.00 12.19 11.76
C TYR A 755 9.04 11.42 10.94
N THR A 756 9.51 12.01 9.85
CA THR A 756 10.51 11.37 8.99
C THR A 756 11.45 12.39 8.38
N ALA A 757 12.75 12.14 8.49
CA ALA A 757 13.80 12.83 7.74
C ALA A 757 14.52 11.83 6.84
N ILE A 758 14.86 12.25 5.62
CA ILE A 758 15.55 11.41 4.64
C ILE A 758 16.77 12.15 4.10
N VAL A 759 17.92 11.48 4.11
CA VAL A 759 19.13 11.89 3.38
C VAL A 759 19.34 10.95 2.20
N VAL A 760 19.56 11.49 1.01
CA VAL A 760 19.84 10.74 -0.22
C VAL A 760 21.20 11.11 -0.75
N ASP A 761 22.02 10.10 -1.03
CA ASP A 761 23.22 10.19 -1.85
C ASP A 761 22.92 9.67 -3.25
N LEU A 762 23.28 10.44 -4.28
CA LEU A 762 23.07 10.07 -5.67
C LEU A 762 24.22 10.51 -6.56
N HIS A 763 24.23 9.95 -7.78
CA HIS A 763 25.05 10.40 -8.90
C HIS A 763 24.16 10.79 -10.07
N VAL A 764 24.47 11.91 -10.74
CA VAL A 764 23.84 12.36 -11.97
C VAL A 764 24.86 12.20 -13.11
N ASP A 765 24.53 11.38 -14.09
CA ASP A 765 25.27 11.36 -15.34
C ASP A 765 24.89 12.62 -16.14
N VAL A 766 25.81 13.57 -16.22
CA VAL A 766 25.59 14.87 -16.87
C VAL A 766 25.40 14.78 -18.39
N VAL A 767 25.77 13.64 -19.02
CA VAL A 767 25.62 13.44 -20.46
C VAL A 767 24.24 12.89 -20.81
N SER A 768 23.78 11.90 -20.03
CA SER A 768 22.50 11.24 -20.27
C SER A 768 21.33 11.86 -19.49
N GLY A 769 21.61 12.57 -18.39
CA GLY A 769 20.63 13.03 -17.42
C GLY A 769 20.16 11.93 -16.45
N GLU A 770 20.74 10.73 -16.50
CA GLU A 770 20.35 9.61 -15.64
C GLU A 770 20.71 9.89 -14.16
N ILE A 771 19.74 9.71 -13.27
CA ILE A 771 19.94 9.77 -11.82
C ILE A 771 20.09 8.35 -11.26
N ARG A 772 21.21 8.09 -10.59
CA ARG A 772 21.47 6.82 -9.89
C ARG A 772 21.51 7.03 -8.39
N LEU A 773 20.52 6.50 -7.68
CA LEU A 773 20.47 6.52 -6.23
C LEU A 773 21.54 5.55 -5.66
N GLN A 774 22.39 6.04 -4.76
CA GLN A 774 23.48 5.25 -4.17
C GLN A 774 23.11 4.75 -2.76
N ARG A 775 22.67 5.69 -1.91
CA ARG A 775 22.35 5.44 -0.50
C ARG A 775 21.18 6.30 -0.06
N ALA A 776 20.33 5.75 0.79
CA ALA A 776 19.27 6.48 1.48
C ALA A 776 19.33 6.18 2.98
N VAL A 777 19.35 7.24 3.78
CA VAL A 777 19.21 7.16 5.23
C VAL A 777 17.85 7.69 5.62
N ILE A 778 17.08 6.89 6.34
CA ILE A 778 15.73 7.24 6.81
C ILE A 778 15.79 7.30 8.33
N ALA A 779 15.43 8.43 8.95
CA ALA A 779 15.16 8.48 10.39
C ALA A 779 13.67 8.72 10.63
N ALA A 780 13.06 7.96 11.52
CA ALA A 780 11.63 8.04 11.78
C ALA A 780 11.28 7.93 13.27
N ASP A 781 10.29 8.70 13.68
CA ASP A 781 9.67 8.66 15.01
C ASP A 781 8.17 8.38 14.83
N ALA A 782 7.74 7.20 15.27
CA ALA A 782 6.37 6.71 15.17
C ALA A 782 5.72 6.50 16.55
N GLY A 783 6.15 7.26 17.57
CA GLY A 783 5.70 7.04 18.94
C GLY A 783 6.25 5.71 19.47
N GLN A 784 5.42 4.95 20.18
CA GLN A 784 5.81 3.61 20.61
C GLN A 784 5.81 2.63 19.44
N ILE A 785 6.90 1.88 19.30
CA ILE A 785 7.08 0.89 18.25
C ILE A 785 6.59 -0.47 18.74
N VAL A 786 5.62 -1.04 18.03
CA VAL A 786 5.13 -2.41 18.30
C VAL A 786 6.07 -3.47 17.73
N ASN A 787 6.48 -3.29 16.48
CA ASN A 787 7.38 -4.19 15.77
C ASN A 787 8.36 -3.37 14.92
N PRO A 788 9.65 -3.32 15.30
CA PRO A 788 10.63 -2.47 14.61
C PRO A 788 10.95 -2.95 13.18
N ASP A 789 10.94 -4.26 12.92
CA ASP A 789 11.12 -4.76 11.54
C ASP A 789 9.92 -4.39 10.65
N GLY A 790 8.69 -4.56 11.16
CA GLY A 790 7.48 -4.18 10.44
C GLY A 790 7.44 -2.68 10.11
N LEU A 791 7.86 -1.83 11.06
CA LEU A 791 7.96 -0.39 10.84
C LEU A 791 9.04 -0.03 9.81
N SER A 792 10.27 -0.54 9.96
CA SER A 792 11.36 -0.27 9.01
C SER A 792 11.00 -0.73 7.59
N ASN A 793 10.44 -1.92 7.43
CA ASN A 793 10.00 -2.44 6.13
C ASN A 793 8.97 -1.52 5.47
N GLN A 794 8.02 -0.94 6.22
CA GLN A 794 7.06 0.04 5.68
C GLN A 794 7.73 1.34 5.23
N LEU A 795 8.69 1.85 6.01
CA LEU A 795 9.43 3.07 5.69
C LEU A 795 10.30 2.89 4.44
N GLU A 796 11.07 1.80 4.37
CA GLU A 796 11.91 1.43 3.23
C GLU A 796 11.09 1.31 1.94
N GLY A 797 10.01 0.53 1.99
CA GLY A 797 9.14 0.36 0.82
C GLY A 797 8.45 1.65 0.41
N GLY A 798 8.13 2.52 1.37
CA GLY A 798 7.59 3.84 1.09
C GLY A 798 8.58 4.78 0.41
N PHE A 799 9.86 4.73 0.80
CA PHE A 799 10.93 5.44 0.13
C PHE A 799 11.09 4.95 -1.33
N VAL A 800 11.15 3.64 -1.55
CA VAL A 800 11.32 3.07 -2.89
C VAL A 800 10.15 3.44 -3.81
N GLN A 801 8.92 3.35 -3.31
CA GLN A 801 7.73 3.74 -4.06
C GLN A 801 7.76 5.23 -4.44
N ALA A 802 8.13 6.12 -3.51
CA ALA A 802 8.21 7.54 -3.81
C ALA A 802 9.41 7.91 -4.70
N ALA A 803 10.53 7.19 -4.59
CA ALA A 803 11.65 7.34 -5.52
C ALA A 803 11.24 6.96 -6.94
N SER A 804 10.50 5.86 -7.10
CA SER A 804 9.91 5.44 -8.38
C SER A 804 8.98 6.52 -8.97
N TRP A 805 8.07 7.07 -8.16
CA TRP A 805 7.22 8.21 -8.55
C TRP A 805 8.00 9.45 -8.98
N THR A 806 9.08 9.72 -8.27
CA THR A 806 9.90 10.92 -8.48
C THR A 806 10.76 10.82 -9.72
N LEU A 807 11.21 9.62 -10.10
CA LEU A 807 12.17 9.42 -11.19
C LEU A 807 11.53 9.00 -12.51
N LEU A 808 10.41 8.26 -12.48
CA LEU A 808 9.92 7.52 -13.65
C LEU A 808 8.44 7.75 -13.97
N GLU A 809 7.59 7.84 -12.96
CA GLU A 809 6.17 7.53 -13.17
C GLU A 809 5.28 8.74 -13.48
N ALA A 810 4.56 8.64 -14.60
CA ALA A 810 3.43 9.52 -14.94
C ALA A 810 2.40 8.73 -15.77
N VAL A 811 1.12 8.93 -15.46
CA VAL A 811 0.04 8.43 -16.34
C VAL A 811 0.05 9.27 -17.61
N THR A 812 0.18 8.60 -18.75
CA THR A 812 0.15 9.26 -20.06
C THR A 812 -1.19 9.02 -20.73
N PHE A 813 -1.64 10.05 -21.44
CA PHE A 813 -2.91 10.08 -22.17
C PHE A 813 -2.90 11.13 -23.28
N ASP A 814 -3.70 10.87 -24.30
CA ASP A 814 -3.99 11.76 -25.43
C ASP A 814 -5.50 12.08 -25.51
N GLU A 815 -5.93 12.74 -26.59
CA GLU A 815 -7.34 13.11 -26.80
C GLU A 815 -8.30 11.90 -26.83
N SER A 816 -7.77 10.70 -27.13
CA SER A 816 -8.52 9.45 -27.23
C SER A 816 -8.62 8.72 -25.90
N GLY A 817 -7.61 8.81 -25.01
CA GLY A 817 -7.64 8.14 -23.72
C GLY A 817 -6.26 7.87 -23.10
N ILE A 818 -6.23 6.96 -22.14
CA ILE A 818 -5.00 6.55 -21.42
C ILE A 818 -4.11 5.71 -22.35
N THR A 819 -2.84 6.10 -22.46
CA THR A 819 -1.82 5.44 -23.30
C THR A 819 -0.81 4.64 -22.48
N SER A 820 -0.66 4.93 -21.19
CA SER A 820 0.14 4.13 -20.25
C SER A 820 -0.64 2.90 -19.78
N ILE A 821 -0.71 1.85 -20.59
CA ILE A 821 -1.65 0.73 -20.45
C ILE A 821 -1.01 -0.58 -19.94
N ASP A 822 0.32 -0.58 -19.78
CA ASP A 822 1.10 -1.73 -19.32
C ASP A 822 2.40 -1.27 -18.61
N TRP A 823 3.33 -2.18 -18.35
CA TRP A 823 4.58 -1.84 -17.64
C TRP A 823 5.64 -1.19 -18.52
N ASP A 824 5.60 -1.40 -19.84
CA ASP A 824 6.53 -0.76 -20.77
C ASP A 824 6.18 0.73 -20.94
N THR A 825 4.88 1.03 -20.95
CA THR A 825 4.35 2.39 -21.08
C THR A 825 4.14 3.11 -19.73
N TYR A 826 4.24 2.39 -18.61
CA TYR A 826 4.28 2.94 -17.24
C TYR A 826 5.41 2.28 -16.43
N PRO A 827 6.67 2.69 -16.63
CA PRO A 827 7.80 2.09 -15.94
C PRO A 827 7.81 2.45 -14.45
N ILE A 828 8.19 1.48 -13.61
CA ILE A 828 8.47 1.69 -12.18
C ILE A 828 9.94 1.40 -11.89
N LEU A 829 10.40 1.62 -10.67
CA LEU A 829 11.81 1.43 -10.31
C LEU A 829 12.18 -0.07 -10.26
N HIS A 830 13.17 -0.46 -11.06
CA HIS A 830 13.72 -1.84 -11.12
C HIS A 830 14.76 -2.08 -10.01
N PHE A 831 15.22 -3.32 -9.84
CA PHE A 831 16.21 -3.71 -8.82
C PHE A 831 17.48 -2.83 -8.84
N ALA A 832 18.02 -2.57 -10.01
CA ALA A 832 19.23 -1.76 -10.18
C ALA A 832 19.06 -0.29 -9.73
N GLY A 833 17.84 0.23 -9.75
CA GLY A 833 17.54 1.60 -9.33
C GLY A 833 17.35 1.76 -7.81
N VAL A 834 17.26 0.67 -7.05
CA VAL A 834 17.04 0.72 -5.60
C VAL A 834 18.39 0.86 -4.86
N PRO A 835 18.61 1.93 -4.08
CA PRO A 835 19.88 2.16 -3.38
C PRO A 835 20.06 1.21 -2.19
N LYS A 836 21.21 1.32 -1.51
CA LYS A 836 21.33 0.84 -0.13
C LYS A 836 20.43 1.72 0.77
N ILE A 837 19.64 1.09 1.63
CA ILE A 837 18.74 1.81 2.55
C ILE A 837 19.14 1.47 3.99
N GLU A 838 19.24 2.49 4.83
CA GLU A 838 19.56 2.37 6.25
C GLU A 838 18.51 3.14 7.06
N THR A 839 17.90 2.49 8.06
CA THR A 839 16.80 3.08 8.83
C THR A 839 17.20 3.31 10.29
N VAL A 840 16.84 4.46 10.84
CA VAL A 840 16.98 4.82 12.26
C VAL A 840 15.58 4.99 12.84
N LEU A 841 15.22 4.15 13.80
CA LEU A 841 13.92 4.19 14.46
C LEU A 841 14.07 4.81 15.85
N LEU A 842 13.40 5.93 16.08
CA LEU A 842 13.32 6.58 17.38
C LEU A 842 12.11 6.00 18.12
N ASN A 843 12.34 5.04 19.02
CA ASN A 843 11.30 4.41 19.82
C ASN A 843 10.94 5.29 21.01
N ARG A 844 9.64 5.55 21.21
CA ARG A 844 9.13 6.33 22.34
C ARG A 844 8.11 5.50 23.14
N PRO A 845 8.55 4.63 24.06
CA PRO A 845 7.70 3.65 24.72
C PRO A 845 6.49 4.23 25.47
N HIS A 846 6.55 5.51 25.87
CA HIS A 846 5.48 6.17 26.63
C HIS A 846 4.49 6.97 25.77
N LEU A 847 4.68 7.00 24.44
CA LEU A 847 3.75 7.67 23.54
C LEU A 847 2.79 6.66 22.88
N PRO A 848 1.59 7.09 22.45
CA PRO A 848 0.67 6.22 21.73
C PRO A 848 1.26 5.65 20.44
N PHE A 849 0.69 4.53 19.97
CA PHE A 849 0.96 4.05 18.61
C PHE A 849 0.39 5.07 17.62
N ILE A 850 1.20 5.53 16.66
CA ILE A 850 0.75 6.44 15.59
C ILE A 850 1.05 5.86 14.20
N GLY A 851 0.41 6.43 13.19
CA GLY A 851 0.55 5.95 11.81
C GLY A 851 1.88 6.30 11.13
N ALA A 852 2.52 5.30 10.49
CA ALA A 852 3.79 5.48 9.77
C ALA A 852 3.79 5.02 8.30
N GLY A 853 2.73 4.32 7.87
CA GLY A 853 2.67 3.70 6.54
C GLY A 853 2.69 4.66 5.36
N GLU A 854 2.68 5.98 5.55
CA GLU A 854 2.71 6.97 4.46
C GLU A 854 3.73 8.09 4.74
N ALA A 855 4.66 7.85 5.66
CA ALA A 855 5.54 8.89 6.20
C ALA A 855 6.71 9.21 5.27
N THR A 856 7.39 8.20 4.72
CA THR A 856 8.57 8.37 3.87
C THR A 856 8.25 8.94 2.50
N GLN A 857 7.05 8.72 1.97
CA GLN A 857 6.68 9.21 0.65
C GLN A 857 6.87 10.72 0.53
N ASN A 858 6.56 11.45 1.60
CA ASN A 858 6.44 12.90 1.56
C ASN A 858 7.81 13.60 1.38
N PRO A 859 8.86 13.34 2.19
CA PRO A 859 10.16 13.98 2.03
C PRO A 859 11.02 13.41 0.89
N THR A 860 10.79 12.18 0.43
CA THR A 860 11.60 11.55 -0.64
C THR A 860 11.81 12.41 -1.89
N PRO A 861 10.78 12.97 -2.55
CA PRO A 861 10.96 13.72 -3.80
C PRO A 861 11.87 14.93 -3.62
N ALA A 862 11.73 15.67 -2.51
CA ALA A 862 12.58 16.81 -2.22
C ALA A 862 14.00 16.41 -1.82
N ALA A 863 14.19 15.32 -1.07
CA ALA A 863 15.53 14.82 -0.76
C ALA A 863 16.31 14.48 -2.05
N ILE A 864 15.65 13.85 -3.02
CA ILE A 864 16.23 13.58 -4.35
C ILE A 864 16.49 14.88 -5.11
N ALA A 865 15.53 15.79 -5.19
CA ALA A 865 15.70 17.07 -5.91
C ALA A 865 16.84 17.92 -5.34
N ASN A 866 16.96 17.97 -4.01
CA ASN A 866 18.01 18.70 -3.30
C ASN A 866 19.38 18.05 -3.53
N ALA A 867 19.43 16.72 -3.62
CA ALA A 867 20.66 16.00 -3.96
C ALA A 867 21.07 16.23 -5.43
N VAL A 868 20.14 16.33 -6.37
CA VAL A 868 20.44 16.71 -7.77
C VAL A 868 21.01 18.13 -7.83
N TYR A 869 20.42 19.09 -7.11
CA TYR A 869 20.96 20.45 -7.04
C TYR A 869 22.39 20.46 -6.48
N ASP A 870 22.63 19.70 -5.42
CA ASP A 870 23.96 19.56 -4.80
C ASP A 870 24.99 18.93 -5.77
N ALA A 871 24.54 18.01 -6.64
CA ALA A 871 25.38 17.34 -7.64
C ALA A 871 25.78 18.23 -8.82
N VAL A 872 24.81 18.93 -9.41
CA VAL A 872 24.97 19.57 -10.74
C VAL A 872 24.46 21.01 -10.80
N GLY A 873 23.96 21.58 -9.70
CA GLY A 873 23.54 22.98 -9.61
C GLY A 873 22.16 23.31 -10.21
N VAL A 874 21.43 22.32 -10.72
CA VAL A 874 20.11 22.54 -11.37
C VAL A 874 18.95 22.30 -10.40
N ARG A 875 17.88 23.10 -10.52
CA ARG A 875 16.66 22.96 -9.71
C ARG A 875 15.57 22.24 -10.51
N LEU A 876 15.25 21.02 -10.10
CA LEU A 876 14.14 20.26 -10.67
C LEU A 876 12.85 20.56 -9.90
N ARG A 877 11.83 21.04 -10.62
CA ARG A 877 10.55 21.45 -10.03
C ARG A 877 9.33 20.71 -10.58
N GLU A 878 9.52 19.84 -11.58
CA GLU A 878 8.48 18.98 -12.14
C GLU A 878 8.92 17.52 -12.04
N ILE A 879 8.13 16.72 -11.32
CA ILE A 879 8.28 15.26 -11.33
C ILE A 879 7.49 14.64 -12.50
N PRO A 880 7.89 13.47 -13.03
CA PRO A 880 9.12 12.75 -12.71
C PRO A 880 10.37 13.40 -13.33
N PHE A 881 11.51 13.25 -12.66
CA PHE A 881 12.85 13.68 -13.08
C PHE A 881 13.43 12.72 -14.12
N THR A 882 12.77 12.62 -15.27
CA THR A 882 13.21 11.77 -16.37
C THR A 882 14.58 12.23 -16.89
N PRO A 883 15.41 11.32 -17.43
CA PRO A 883 16.71 11.70 -17.99
C PRO A 883 16.63 12.86 -18.99
N GLN A 884 15.57 12.90 -19.80
CA GLN A 884 15.32 13.99 -20.75
C GLN A 884 15.09 15.33 -20.06
N ARG A 885 14.28 15.37 -18.98
CA ARG A 885 14.06 16.60 -18.21
C ARG A 885 15.31 17.05 -17.47
N VAL A 886 16.05 16.12 -16.88
CA VAL A 886 17.31 16.42 -16.16
C VAL A 886 18.34 16.99 -17.13
N LYS A 887 18.53 16.34 -18.28
CA LYS A 887 19.44 16.81 -19.33
C LYS A 887 19.07 18.20 -19.82
N ALA A 888 17.78 18.43 -20.14
CA ALA A 888 17.31 19.74 -20.55
C ALA A 888 17.54 20.81 -19.46
N ALA A 889 17.45 20.45 -18.18
CA ALA A 889 17.73 21.37 -17.07
C ALA A 889 19.23 21.67 -16.88
N ILE A 890 20.13 20.78 -17.31
CA ILE A 890 21.59 20.98 -17.28
C ILE A 890 22.06 21.83 -18.48
N GLU A 891 21.40 21.67 -19.63
CA GLU A 891 21.74 22.38 -20.87
C GLU A 891 21.23 23.83 -20.91
N ASN A 892 20.19 24.16 -20.14
CA ASN A 892 19.64 25.51 -19.97
C ASN A 892 20.31 26.25 -18.81
#